data_AF-A0A6N2QVR1-F1
#
_entry.id   AF-A0A6N2QVR1-F1
#
_cell.length_a   1.000
_cell.length_b   1.000
_cell.length_c   1.000
_cell.angle_alpha   90.00
_cell.angle_beta   90.00
_cell.angle_gamma   90.00
#
_symmetry.space_group_name_H-M   'P 1'
#
loop_
_entity.id
_entity.type
_entity.pdbx_description
1 polymer ?
#
loop_
_entity_poly.entity_id
_entity_poly.type
_entity_poly.pdbx_seq_one_letter_code
_entity_poly.pdbx_strand_id
1 'polypeptide(L)'
;MNRQYYCLFVVLLFAVFARVAAAEHTYNVLFIQSYTSQTPWHNDLNEGLAKGFRENGLTVNITTEYLDADFWSFNSEKVIMHRFCQRARDKKTDLIITASDEAFYTLFSSGDSLPYQVPVVFFGIKYPDNELIASLPNVCGFTANPDFHVILKQARKVFPQRKEVICVIDNSFLSNKGREDFKQEWLLFQEENPDYNMKLYNTQHESTNHIIAAICYPRNSYARIVVAPKWSPFLSFVGKNSKAPVFSSQNVGLMNGVFAAYDADAYTSAVSAATKASRVLKGESPLELGVTETKQGFIFDYKQLDFFHIDPDKVSSSGVIVNRPYWERYKLLFIFLYPSILALLIASIVWLIRVNRREAKRRIHAQTRLLVQNKLVEQRNEFDNIFHSIRDGVITYDTDLHIHFTNRSLLKMLHLPSESGGRNYEGMMAGSIFKIYYNGQDILHNMLRKVEETGQSIIIPDGSFMKEVHSEHYFPVSGEIVPIHSGGQITGMALSARNVSDEEMQKRFFNMAVEESAIYPWQFDVESNSFIFPQGFLVRFGYDGSITSITRDEMDRMVYPEDLKEMRILFDKTLAGKETNTRLNFRQRNANGEYEWWEYRSSVISGLTRDSLYNILGVCQSIQRYKTAEQEMREARDKALQADKLKSAFLANMSHEIRTPLNAIVGFSDLLSDTSGFTEEEIAQFIATINKNCGLLLALINDILDLSRIESGTMEFMFANHNLPLLLKTVHDSQRLNMPPRVELVLRMPDNEKKYLVTDNVRLQQVVNNLINNAAKFTSYGSITFGYEEDEDPGYTRIFVEDTGVGISEEGIRHIFERFYKVDNFTQGAGLGLSICQTIVERLKGTIFVTSEVGKGTRFTVRIPNFCE
;
A
#
# COMPACT_ATOMS: atom_id res chain seq x y z
N MET A 1 39.97 34.50 -52.60
CA MET A 1 38.84 34.37 -51.65
C MET A 1 39.25 33.63 -50.35
N ASN A 2 40.46 33.87 -49.81
CA ASN A 2 41.04 32.98 -48.76
C ASN A 2 41.80 33.67 -47.61
N ARG A 3 41.55 34.97 -47.34
CA ARG A 3 42.21 35.67 -46.21
C ARG A 3 41.28 36.32 -45.19
N GLN A 4 40.00 36.54 -45.53
CA GLN A 4 39.03 37.12 -44.58
C GLN A 4 38.37 36.10 -43.65
N TYR A 5 38.28 34.83 -44.03
CA TYR A 5 37.69 33.78 -43.16
C TYR A 5 38.64 33.31 -42.06
N TYR A 6 39.97 33.42 -42.25
CA TYR A 6 40.94 32.98 -41.25
C TYR A 6 41.02 33.94 -40.05
N CYS A 7 40.91 35.26 -40.28
CA CYS A 7 40.84 36.23 -39.18
C CYS A 7 39.54 36.11 -38.37
N LEU A 8 38.40 35.83 -39.02
CA LEU A 8 37.13 35.64 -38.30
C LEU A 8 37.16 34.37 -37.43
N PHE A 9 37.80 33.30 -37.92
CA PHE A 9 37.91 32.04 -37.19
C PHE A 9 38.85 32.13 -35.98
N VAL A 10 39.95 32.89 -36.08
CA VAL A 10 40.89 33.09 -34.96
C VAL A 10 40.31 34.02 -33.88
N VAL A 11 39.53 35.03 -34.24
CA VAL A 11 38.84 35.89 -33.26
C VAL A 11 37.69 35.15 -32.55
N LEU A 12 36.96 34.28 -33.25
CA LEU A 12 35.98 33.38 -32.63
C LEU A 12 36.64 32.33 -31.74
N LEU A 13 37.79 31.78 -32.11
CA LEU A 13 38.52 30.84 -31.25
C LEU A 13 39.03 31.52 -29.97
N PHE A 14 39.53 32.75 -30.03
CA PHE A 14 39.94 33.49 -28.83
C PHE A 14 38.76 33.95 -27.97
N ALA A 15 37.61 34.29 -28.55
CA ALA A 15 36.39 34.58 -27.79
C ALA A 15 35.81 33.32 -27.09
N VAL A 16 36.01 32.13 -27.68
CA VAL A 16 35.62 30.85 -27.09
C VAL A 16 36.63 30.39 -26.04
N PHE A 17 37.93 30.59 -26.23
CA PHE A 17 38.95 30.23 -25.23
C PHE A 17 39.10 31.22 -24.08
N ALA A 18 38.77 32.51 -24.25
CA ALA A 18 38.75 33.47 -23.15
C ALA A 18 37.60 33.20 -22.14
N ARG A 19 36.57 32.46 -22.53
CA ARG A 19 35.52 31.97 -21.60
C ARG A 19 35.88 30.66 -20.89
N VAL A 20 36.96 29.98 -21.27
CA VAL A 20 37.33 28.65 -20.76
C VAL A 20 38.48 28.70 -19.74
N ALA A 21 39.01 29.90 -19.43
CA ALA A 21 40.08 30.09 -18.45
C ALA A 21 39.66 30.84 -17.16
N ALA A 22 38.36 31.01 -16.92
CA ALA A 22 37.87 31.29 -15.57
C ALA A 22 37.49 29.95 -14.95
N ALA A 23 38.33 29.42 -14.05
CA ALA A 23 37.93 28.29 -13.22
C ALA A 23 36.60 28.67 -12.55
N GLU A 24 35.50 27.97 -12.87
CA GLU A 24 34.23 28.15 -12.16
C GLU A 24 34.48 27.79 -10.69
N HIS A 25 34.70 28.82 -9.87
CA HIS A 25 34.90 28.65 -8.45
C HIS A 25 33.61 28.08 -7.86
N THR A 26 33.68 26.84 -7.39
CA THR A 26 32.53 26.17 -6.77
C THR A 26 32.52 26.51 -5.29
N TYR A 27 31.51 27.25 -4.84
CA TYR A 27 31.37 27.64 -3.43
C TYR A 27 30.70 26.52 -2.63
N ASN A 28 31.19 26.27 -1.42
CA ASN A 28 30.58 25.33 -0.48
C ASN A 28 29.62 26.07 0.45
N VAL A 29 28.33 25.76 0.36
CA VAL A 29 27.28 26.38 1.17
C VAL A 29 26.76 25.35 2.18
N LEU A 30 26.76 25.71 3.46
CA LEU A 30 26.08 24.93 4.50
C LEU A 30 24.65 25.45 4.65
N PHE A 31 23.65 24.60 4.46
CA PHE A 31 22.27 24.94 4.69
C PHE A 31 21.74 24.20 5.93
N ILE A 32 21.35 24.94 6.96
CA ILE A 32 20.84 24.39 8.22
C ILE A 32 19.34 24.68 8.32
N GLN A 33 18.55 23.63 8.53
CA GLN A 33 17.11 23.74 8.72
C GLN A 33 16.74 23.33 10.15
N SER A 34 15.81 24.05 10.79
CA SER A 34 15.19 23.59 12.05
C SER A 34 14.36 22.32 11.87
N TYR A 35 13.95 22.04 10.63
CA TYR A 35 13.01 20.97 10.26
C TYR A 35 13.70 19.64 10.00
N THR A 36 12.89 18.63 9.65
CA THR A 36 13.34 17.27 9.32
C THR A 36 13.37 17.04 7.81
N SER A 37 14.07 15.99 7.38
CA SER A 37 14.02 15.51 5.99
C SER A 37 12.65 14.94 5.57
N GLN A 38 11.71 14.76 6.50
CA GLN A 38 10.35 14.29 6.22
C GLN A 38 9.32 15.42 6.15
N THR A 39 9.74 16.66 6.39
CA THR A 39 8.86 17.82 6.40
C THR A 39 8.36 18.15 4.98
N PRO A 40 7.04 18.27 4.70
CA PRO A 40 6.49 18.26 3.33
C PRO A 40 7.11 19.22 2.31
N TRP A 41 7.54 20.43 2.72
CA TRP A 41 8.18 21.45 1.86
C TRP A 41 9.71 21.46 1.96
N HIS A 42 10.35 20.46 2.57
CA HIS A 42 11.82 20.41 2.67
C HIS A 42 12.47 20.41 1.27
N ASN A 43 11.83 19.76 0.29
CA ASN A 43 12.28 19.74 -1.10
C ASN A 43 12.18 21.13 -1.72
N ASP A 44 11.08 21.85 -1.47
CA ASP A 44 10.87 23.21 -1.98
C ASP A 44 11.97 24.17 -1.50
N LEU A 45 12.44 24.02 -0.26
CA LEU A 45 13.55 24.80 0.29
C LEU A 45 14.87 24.49 -0.44
N ASN A 46 15.21 23.21 -0.60
CA ASN A 46 16.45 22.80 -1.28
C ASN A 46 16.42 23.17 -2.79
N GLU A 47 15.30 22.92 -3.47
CA GLU A 47 15.10 23.27 -4.88
C GLU A 47 15.11 24.79 -5.10
N GLY A 48 14.47 25.54 -4.21
CA GLY A 48 14.45 27.00 -4.25
C GLY A 48 15.85 27.59 -4.11
N LEU A 49 16.66 27.09 -3.17
CA LEU A 49 18.05 27.52 -3.04
C LEU A 49 18.87 27.17 -4.29
N ALA A 50 18.79 25.92 -4.75
CA ALA A 50 19.54 25.45 -5.92
C ALA A 50 19.17 26.23 -7.19
N LYS A 51 17.89 26.60 -7.36
CA LYS A 51 17.45 27.46 -8.45
C LYS A 51 17.98 28.89 -8.29
N GLY A 52 17.86 29.48 -7.11
CA GLY A 52 18.30 30.86 -6.87
C GLY A 52 19.79 31.04 -7.15
N PHE A 53 20.65 30.11 -6.76
CA PHE A 53 22.07 30.15 -7.10
C PHE A 53 22.32 29.99 -8.62
N ARG A 54 21.60 29.07 -9.26
CA ARG A 54 21.71 28.82 -10.71
C ARG A 54 21.29 30.02 -11.55
N GLU A 55 20.18 30.66 -11.21
CA GLU A 55 19.68 31.87 -11.89
C GLU A 55 20.63 33.05 -11.73
N ASN A 56 21.42 33.07 -10.66
CA ASN A 56 22.45 34.07 -10.41
C ASN A 56 23.84 33.69 -10.97
N GLY A 57 23.95 32.57 -11.71
CA GLY A 57 25.16 32.14 -12.39
C GLY A 57 26.29 31.68 -11.47
N LEU A 58 25.97 31.13 -10.29
CA LEU A 58 26.95 30.58 -9.35
C LEU A 58 26.86 29.05 -9.31
N THR A 59 28.01 28.39 -9.42
CA THR A 59 28.16 26.96 -9.18
C THR A 59 28.40 26.76 -7.69
N VAL A 60 27.48 26.06 -7.01
CA VAL A 60 27.52 25.87 -5.55
C VAL A 60 27.33 24.41 -5.17
N ASN A 61 28.01 23.98 -4.11
CA ASN A 61 27.82 22.70 -3.45
C ASN A 61 27.07 22.92 -2.13
N ILE A 62 25.78 22.59 -2.10
CA ILE A 62 24.93 22.77 -0.92
C ILE A 62 24.94 21.51 -0.07
N THR A 63 25.47 21.61 1.16
CA THR A 63 25.32 20.57 2.18
C THR A 63 24.17 20.94 3.10
N THR A 64 23.10 20.15 3.09
CA THR A 64 21.93 20.37 3.97
C THR A 64 22.05 19.55 5.25
N GLU A 65 21.92 20.22 6.41
CA GLU A 65 21.85 19.60 7.74
C GLU A 65 20.50 19.92 8.40
N TYR A 66 19.94 18.93 9.09
CA TYR A 66 18.63 18.99 9.71
C TYR A 66 18.79 18.99 11.23
N LEU A 67 18.38 20.06 11.90
CA LEU A 67 18.50 20.19 13.36
C LEU A 67 17.42 19.40 14.10
N ASP A 68 16.29 19.14 13.47
CA ASP A 68 15.14 18.43 14.07
C ASP A 68 14.69 19.06 15.40
N ALA A 69 14.58 20.39 15.44
CA ALA A 69 14.45 21.18 16.67
C ALA A 69 13.22 20.81 17.53
N ASP A 70 12.15 20.27 16.92
CA ASP A 70 10.96 19.85 17.67
C ASP A 70 11.18 18.58 18.53
N PHE A 71 12.29 17.86 18.35
CA PHE A 71 12.60 16.62 19.06
C PHE A 71 13.67 16.78 20.14
N TRP A 72 14.36 17.92 20.19
CA TRP A 72 15.52 18.12 21.03
C TRP A 72 15.29 19.23 22.06
N SER A 73 16.00 19.15 23.18
CA SER A 73 16.12 20.30 24.07
C SER A 73 17.13 21.29 23.48
N PHE A 74 16.99 22.58 23.80
CA PHE A 74 17.93 23.62 23.34
C PHE A 74 19.41 23.29 23.63
N ASN A 75 19.71 22.66 24.77
CA ASN A 75 21.09 22.22 25.08
C ASN A 75 21.55 21.08 24.16
N SER A 76 20.67 20.16 23.79
CA SER A 76 20.95 19.08 22.84
C SER A 76 21.17 19.63 21.43
N GLU A 77 20.36 20.60 21.01
CA GLU A 77 20.52 21.30 19.74
C GLU A 77 21.90 21.95 19.62
N LYS A 78 22.42 22.60 20.67
CA LYS A 78 23.77 23.19 20.68
C LYS A 78 24.87 22.16 20.41
N VAL A 79 24.76 20.97 20.99
CA VAL A 79 25.74 19.89 20.77
C VAL A 79 25.69 19.39 19.32
N ILE A 80 24.49 19.24 18.76
CA ILE A 80 24.29 18.86 17.35
C ILE A 80 24.87 19.94 16.43
N MET A 81 24.56 21.20 16.72
CA MET A 81 25.04 22.37 15.98
C MET A 81 26.57 22.46 15.98
N HIS A 82 27.22 22.16 17.11
CA HIS A 82 28.68 22.11 17.17
C HIS A 82 29.27 21.08 16.19
N ARG A 83 28.62 19.91 16.03
CA ARG A 83 29.03 18.91 15.03
C ARG A 83 28.77 19.37 13.59
N PHE A 84 27.73 20.18 13.36
CA PHE A 84 27.48 20.78 12.04
C PHE A 84 28.61 21.75 11.68
N CYS A 85 28.98 22.63 12.60
CA CYS A 85 30.08 23.57 12.44
C CYS A 85 31.44 22.87 12.22
N GLN A 86 31.71 21.77 12.93
CA GLN A 86 32.91 20.96 12.70
C GLN A 86 32.96 20.41 11.26
N ARG A 87 31.89 19.75 10.80
CA ARG A 87 31.81 19.22 9.42
C ARG A 87 31.89 20.30 8.35
N ALA A 88 31.36 21.49 8.65
CA ALA A 88 31.43 22.66 7.76
C ALA A 88 32.86 23.19 7.62
N ARG A 89 33.66 23.19 8.70
CA ARG A 89 35.09 23.51 8.63
C ARG A 89 35.87 22.52 7.77
N ASP A 90 35.61 21.22 7.95
CA ASP A 90 36.27 20.16 7.15
C ASP A 90 35.98 20.32 5.65
N LYS A 91 34.78 20.79 5.31
CA LYS A 91 34.34 21.06 3.94
C LYS A 91 34.74 22.44 3.41
N LYS A 92 35.40 23.29 4.21
CA LYS A 92 35.75 24.67 3.86
C LYS A 92 34.52 25.45 3.35
N THR A 93 33.48 25.50 4.18
CA THR A 93 32.25 26.25 3.88
C THR A 93 32.53 27.75 3.70
N ASP A 94 32.03 28.31 2.61
CA ASP A 94 32.16 29.73 2.25
C ASP A 94 30.99 30.58 2.78
N LEU A 95 29.82 29.96 2.99
CA LEU A 95 28.60 30.63 3.43
C LEU A 95 27.70 29.68 4.22
N ILE A 96 27.06 30.19 5.28
CA ILE A 96 26.00 29.47 6.01
C ILE A 96 24.65 30.08 5.66
N ILE A 97 23.66 29.23 5.40
CA ILE A 97 22.26 29.62 5.26
C ILE A 97 21.46 28.93 6.37
N THR A 98 20.61 29.67 7.08
CA THR A 98 19.73 29.11 8.12
C THR A 98 18.25 29.34 7.79
N ALA A 99 17.42 28.32 8.00
CA ALA A 99 15.96 28.42 7.89
C ALA A 99 15.30 28.24 9.26
N SER A 100 14.47 29.22 9.66
CA SER A 100 13.77 29.32 10.96
C SER A 100 14.62 29.82 12.13
N ASP A 101 13.92 30.29 13.17
CA ASP A 101 14.48 30.87 14.40
C ASP A 101 15.41 29.91 15.13
N GLU A 102 15.02 28.64 15.31
CA GLU A 102 15.82 27.69 16.09
C GLU A 102 17.19 27.44 15.44
N ALA A 103 17.25 27.22 14.14
CA ALA A 103 18.51 27.03 13.42
C ALA A 103 19.45 28.24 13.57
N PHE A 104 18.91 29.46 13.45
CA PHE A 104 19.71 30.69 13.56
C PHE A 104 20.20 30.93 14.99
N TYR A 105 19.31 30.91 15.99
CA TYR A 105 19.69 31.20 17.36
C TYR A 105 20.54 30.10 17.98
N THR A 106 20.30 28.83 17.64
CA THR A 106 21.15 27.71 18.08
C THR A 106 22.54 27.82 17.45
N LEU A 107 22.66 28.27 16.20
CA LEU A 107 23.95 28.49 15.54
C LEU A 107 24.82 29.46 16.35
N PHE A 108 24.29 30.63 16.70
CA PHE A 108 25.01 31.65 17.48
C PHE A 108 25.10 31.34 18.99
N SER A 109 24.27 30.43 19.51
CA SER A 109 24.31 30.01 20.91
C SER A 109 25.13 28.73 21.16
N SER A 110 25.66 28.12 20.11
CA SER A 110 26.44 26.87 20.16
C SER A 110 27.82 27.01 20.80
N GLY A 111 28.33 28.25 20.94
CA GLY A 111 29.68 28.54 21.40
C GLY A 111 30.78 28.26 20.38
N ASP A 112 30.41 27.97 19.13
CA ASP A 112 31.35 27.74 18.02
C ASP A 112 31.77 29.06 17.35
N SER A 113 33.02 29.15 16.89
CA SER A 113 33.57 30.37 16.26
C SER A 113 33.21 30.52 14.78
N LEU A 114 32.81 29.45 14.08
CA LEU A 114 32.54 29.45 12.63
C LEU A 114 31.48 30.49 12.22
N PRO A 115 30.33 30.62 12.92
CA PRO A 115 29.27 31.57 12.53
C PRO A 115 29.70 33.04 12.55
N TYR A 116 30.82 33.35 13.21
CA TYR A 116 31.39 34.70 13.27
C TYR A 116 32.48 34.93 12.21
N GLN A 117 32.95 33.87 11.54
CA GLN A 117 34.04 33.92 10.56
C GLN A 117 33.54 33.90 9.12
N VAL A 118 32.41 33.23 8.86
CA VAL A 118 31.80 33.13 7.53
C VAL A 118 30.51 33.95 7.48
N PRO A 119 30.09 34.46 6.31
CA PRO A 119 28.84 35.18 6.23
C PRO A 119 27.65 34.23 6.43
N VAL A 120 26.60 34.74 7.09
CA VAL A 120 25.38 33.97 7.38
C VAL A 120 24.18 34.66 6.75
N VAL A 121 23.42 33.92 5.94
CA VAL A 121 22.16 34.39 5.35
C VAL A 121 21.00 33.62 5.96
N PHE A 122 20.14 34.28 6.73
CA PHE A 122 18.98 33.63 7.31
C PHE A 122 17.71 33.93 6.50
N PHE A 123 16.73 33.05 6.60
CA PHE A 123 15.35 33.35 6.20
C PHE A 123 14.35 32.61 7.08
N GLY A 124 13.12 33.12 7.14
CA GLY A 124 12.04 32.52 7.92
C GLY A 124 12.14 32.77 9.43
N ILE A 125 12.87 33.81 9.85
CA ILE A 125 12.90 34.27 11.25
C ILE A 125 11.57 34.96 11.57
N LYS A 126 10.82 34.40 12.51
CA LYS A 126 9.52 34.90 12.98
C LYS A 126 9.67 35.96 14.06
N TYR A 127 10.63 35.79 14.98
CA TYR A 127 10.86 36.71 16.09
C TYR A 127 12.32 37.17 16.08
N PRO A 128 12.66 38.21 15.29
CA PRO A 128 14.03 38.72 15.19
C PRO A 128 14.47 39.43 16.48
N ASP A 129 15.63 39.03 17.00
CA ASP A 129 16.36 39.76 18.04
C ASP A 129 17.18 40.86 17.37
N ASN A 130 16.62 42.08 17.33
CA ASN A 130 17.23 43.21 16.65
C ASN A 130 18.57 43.63 17.27
N GLU A 131 18.75 43.45 18.59
CA GLU A 131 20.00 43.79 19.27
C GLU A 131 21.10 42.79 18.89
N LEU A 132 20.80 41.50 18.93
CA LEU A 132 21.72 40.45 18.51
C LEU A 132 22.08 40.60 17.03
N ILE A 133 21.09 40.76 16.15
CA ILE A 133 21.32 40.88 14.70
C ILE A 133 22.15 42.14 14.39
N ALA A 134 21.87 43.27 15.03
CA ALA A 134 22.66 44.50 14.83
C ALA A 134 24.12 44.35 15.30
N SER A 135 24.39 43.47 16.26
CA SER A 135 25.75 43.17 16.72
C SER A 135 26.58 42.31 15.77
N LEU A 136 25.95 41.71 14.74
CA LEU A 136 26.56 40.72 13.84
C LEU A 136 26.73 41.27 12.40
N PRO A 137 27.88 41.90 12.06
CA PRO A 137 28.07 42.57 10.76
C PRO A 137 28.17 41.60 9.57
N ASN A 138 28.38 40.31 9.82
CA ASN A 138 28.47 39.25 8.82
C ASN A 138 27.12 38.56 8.54
N VAL A 139 26.02 39.07 9.10
CA VAL A 139 24.68 38.49 8.98
C VAL A 139 23.78 39.36 8.12
N CYS A 140 23.03 38.74 7.21
CA CYS A 140 21.92 39.37 6.51
C CYS A 140 20.79 38.35 6.29
N GLY A 141 19.63 38.78 5.82
CA GLY A 141 18.56 37.80 5.63
C GLY A 141 17.17 38.34 5.43
N PHE A 142 16.20 37.48 5.69
CA PHE A 142 14.79 37.77 5.59
C PHE A 142 14.00 37.36 6.83
N THR A 143 13.20 38.28 7.37
CA THR A 143 12.22 37.99 8.43
C THR A 143 10.85 37.64 7.83
N ALA A 144 9.99 37.01 8.62
CA ALA A 144 8.62 36.67 8.24
C ALA A 144 7.70 36.78 9.46
N ASN A 145 7.58 37.99 10.00
CA ASN A 145 6.95 38.23 11.30
C ASN A 145 5.48 37.79 11.29
N PRO A 146 5.01 37.02 12.29
CA PRO A 146 3.61 36.65 12.36
C PRO A 146 2.73 37.89 12.60
N ASP A 147 1.53 37.90 12.01
CA ASP A 147 0.52 38.94 12.20
C ASP A 147 -0.81 38.25 12.56
N PHE A 148 -1.06 38.13 13.86
CA PHE A 148 -2.25 37.47 14.38
C PHE A 148 -3.52 38.30 14.19
N HIS A 149 -3.42 39.62 14.13
CA HIS A 149 -4.53 40.54 13.87
C HIS A 149 -5.09 40.31 12.48
N VAL A 150 -4.21 40.17 11.47
CA VAL A 150 -4.60 39.79 10.10
C VAL A 150 -5.24 38.41 10.09
N ILE A 151 -4.68 37.43 10.80
CA ILE A 151 -5.27 36.09 10.94
C ILE A 151 -6.67 36.16 11.56
N LEU A 152 -6.85 36.89 12.66
CA LEU A 152 -8.13 37.04 13.36
C LEU A 152 -9.17 37.77 12.51
N LYS A 153 -8.78 38.83 11.79
CA LYS A 153 -9.66 39.54 10.84
C LYS A 153 -10.12 38.63 9.71
N GLN A 154 -9.23 37.81 9.15
CA GLN A 154 -9.59 36.84 8.13
C GLN A 154 -10.49 35.73 8.69
N ALA A 155 -10.20 35.23 9.89
CA ALA A 155 -11.02 34.23 10.56
C ALA A 155 -12.45 34.74 10.81
N ARG A 156 -12.62 35.98 11.28
CA ARG A 156 -13.91 36.67 11.40
C ARG A 156 -14.63 36.82 10.06
N LYS A 157 -13.90 37.21 9.00
CA LYS A 157 -14.47 37.40 7.65
C LYS A 157 -15.04 36.08 7.10
N VAL A 158 -14.35 34.97 7.30
CA VAL A 158 -14.76 33.65 6.79
C VAL A 158 -15.79 32.97 7.70
N PHE A 159 -15.64 33.11 9.03
CA PHE A 159 -16.47 32.43 10.03
C PHE A 159 -17.09 33.42 11.05
N PRO A 160 -17.97 34.33 10.62
CA PRO A 160 -18.48 35.40 11.48
C PRO A 160 -19.32 34.94 12.68
N GLN A 161 -19.86 33.71 12.62
CA GLN A 161 -20.69 33.13 13.69
C GLN A 161 -19.87 32.44 14.79
N ARG A 162 -18.55 32.27 14.60
CA ARG A 162 -17.66 31.55 15.52
C ARG A 162 -16.87 32.55 16.36
N LYS A 163 -17.37 32.86 17.55
CA LYS A 163 -16.89 33.97 18.39
C LYS A 163 -15.93 33.56 19.51
N GLU A 164 -15.71 32.25 19.71
CA GLU A 164 -14.77 31.76 20.73
C GLU A 164 -13.44 31.36 20.06
N VAL A 165 -12.36 32.09 20.34
CA VAL A 165 -11.03 31.83 19.79
C VAL A 165 -10.21 31.03 20.80
N ILE A 166 -9.71 29.88 20.38
CA ILE A 166 -8.81 29.04 21.16
C ILE A 166 -7.40 29.22 20.62
N CYS A 167 -6.50 29.75 21.44
CA CYS A 167 -5.08 29.76 21.17
C CYS A 167 -4.44 28.51 21.77
N VAL A 168 -3.82 27.66 20.93
CA VAL A 168 -3.16 26.42 21.38
C VAL A 168 -1.65 26.60 21.31
N ILE A 169 -0.97 26.34 22.41
CA ILE A 169 0.48 26.56 22.58
C ILE A 169 1.18 25.36 23.23
N ASP A 170 2.50 25.30 23.12
CA ASP A 170 3.40 24.46 23.91
C ASP A 170 4.46 25.31 24.63
N ASN A 171 5.36 24.70 25.40
CA ASN A 171 6.42 25.43 26.11
C ASN A 171 7.66 25.69 25.24
N SER A 172 7.62 25.49 23.92
CA SER A 172 8.73 25.86 23.05
C SER A 172 8.92 27.38 23.02
N PHE A 173 10.15 27.82 22.72
CA PHE A 173 10.48 29.25 22.64
C PHE A 173 9.56 30.01 21.68
N LEU A 174 9.39 29.49 20.46
CA LEU A 174 8.52 30.08 19.44
C LEU A 174 7.06 30.13 19.87
N SER A 175 6.56 29.07 20.51
CA SER A 175 5.16 29.05 20.96
C SER A 175 4.91 30.01 22.12
N ASN A 176 5.89 30.22 23.00
CA ASN A 176 5.80 31.22 24.05
C ASN A 176 5.83 32.63 23.45
N LYS A 177 6.81 32.96 22.60
CA LYS A 177 6.85 34.26 21.91
C LYS A 177 5.56 34.54 21.15
N GLY A 178 5.03 33.55 20.45
CA GLY A 178 3.74 33.66 19.78
C GLY A 178 2.54 33.79 20.69
N ARG A 179 2.59 33.26 21.92
CA ARG A 179 1.57 33.52 22.95
C ARG A 179 1.58 34.98 23.39
N GLU A 180 2.76 35.56 23.61
CA GLU A 180 2.89 36.97 23.99
C GLU A 180 2.35 37.89 22.90
N ASP A 181 2.78 37.69 21.66
CA ASP A 181 2.35 38.51 20.52
C ASP A 181 0.86 38.34 20.24
N PHE A 182 0.35 37.10 20.25
CA PHE A 182 -1.08 36.83 20.11
C PHE A 182 -1.90 37.53 21.20
N LYS A 183 -1.43 37.59 22.45
CA LYS A 183 -2.13 38.30 23.54
C LYS A 183 -2.17 39.81 23.32
N GLN A 184 -1.10 40.42 22.82
CA GLN A 184 -1.07 41.85 22.54
C GLN A 184 -2.01 42.20 21.39
N GLU A 185 -1.96 41.44 20.31
CA GLU A 185 -2.81 41.65 19.14
C GLU A 185 -4.28 41.29 19.40
N TRP A 186 -4.53 40.33 20.32
CA TRP A 186 -5.87 40.00 20.77
C TRP A 186 -6.58 41.20 21.42
N LEU A 187 -5.87 42.02 22.21
CA LEU A 187 -6.46 43.21 22.84
C LEU A 187 -6.98 44.19 21.78
N LEU A 188 -6.17 44.46 20.75
CA LEU A 188 -6.55 45.31 19.61
C LEU A 188 -7.75 44.72 18.85
N PHE A 189 -7.76 43.41 18.64
CA PHE A 189 -8.88 42.74 17.98
C PHE A 189 -10.17 42.78 18.83
N GLN A 190 -10.06 42.63 20.15
CA GLN A 190 -11.19 42.63 21.08
C GLN A 190 -11.80 44.03 21.24
N GLU A 191 -11.01 45.10 21.16
CA GLU A 191 -11.53 46.47 21.09
C GLU A 191 -12.43 46.68 19.86
N GLU A 192 -12.04 46.13 18.71
CA GLU A 192 -12.86 46.15 17.49
C GLU A 192 -14.04 45.14 17.53
N ASN A 193 -13.99 44.13 18.41
CA ASN A 193 -14.91 42.97 18.44
C ASN A 193 -15.21 42.50 19.89
N PRO A 194 -16.01 43.26 20.66
CA PRO A 194 -16.23 42.98 22.08
C PRO A 194 -17.00 41.68 22.37
N ASP A 195 -17.66 41.11 21.36
CA ASP A 195 -18.42 39.85 21.45
C ASP A 195 -17.55 38.59 21.27
N TYR A 196 -16.26 38.75 20.99
CA TYR A 196 -15.30 37.64 20.86
C TYR A 196 -14.64 37.33 22.21
N ASN A 197 -14.46 36.04 22.50
CA ASN A 197 -13.79 35.56 23.71
C ASN A 197 -12.59 34.68 23.35
N MET A 198 -11.50 34.78 24.11
CA MET A 198 -10.29 33.98 23.92
C MET A 198 -10.08 33.00 25.08
N LYS A 199 -9.72 31.76 24.75
CA LYS A 199 -9.15 30.78 25.67
C LYS A 199 -7.76 30.37 25.23
N LEU A 200 -6.85 30.21 26.19
CA LEU A 200 -5.51 29.72 25.95
C LEU A 200 -5.41 28.30 26.48
N TYR A 201 -4.99 27.35 25.64
CA TYR A 201 -4.66 26.00 26.07
C TYR A 201 -3.20 25.71 25.81
N ASN A 202 -2.52 25.24 26.85
CA ASN A 202 -1.15 24.77 26.73
C ASN A 202 -1.13 23.24 26.75
N THR A 203 -0.57 22.65 25.70
CA THR A 203 -0.55 21.20 25.45
C THR A 203 0.20 20.39 26.50
N GLN A 204 1.05 21.03 27.30
CA GLN A 204 1.83 20.39 28.37
C GLN A 204 1.24 20.64 29.77
N HIS A 205 0.42 21.68 29.95
CA HIS A 205 -0.23 21.97 31.24
C HIS A 205 -1.67 21.41 31.32
N GLU A 206 -2.40 21.44 30.22
CA GLU A 206 -3.78 20.95 30.15
C GLU A 206 -3.82 19.46 29.77
N SER A 207 -4.83 18.74 30.26
CA SER A 207 -5.00 17.34 29.83
C SER A 207 -5.30 17.29 28.33
N THR A 208 -4.63 16.38 27.61
CA THR A 208 -4.86 16.15 26.18
C THR A 208 -6.34 15.96 25.84
N ASN A 209 -7.08 15.25 26.70
CA ASN A 209 -8.52 15.04 26.54
C ASN A 209 -9.33 16.34 26.57
N HIS A 210 -8.92 17.32 27.39
CA HIS A 210 -9.60 18.61 27.45
C HIS A 210 -9.47 19.38 26.14
N ILE A 211 -8.26 19.42 25.57
CA ILE A 211 -7.99 20.10 24.29
C ILE A 211 -8.70 19.39 23.14
N ILE A 212 -8.63 18.07 23.07
CA ILE A 212 -9.38 17.26 22.08
C ILE A 212 -10.88 17.52 22.22
N ALA A 213 -11.40 17.52 23.46
CA ALA A 213 -12.81 17.76 23.66
C ALA A 213 -13.25 19.17 23.27
N ALA A 214 -12.34 20.13 23.36
CA ALA A 214 -12.61 21.50 22.99
C ALA A 214 -12.62 21.76 21.48
N ILE A 215 -11.84 20.98 20.71
CA ILE A 215 -11.55 21.25 19.30
C ILE A 215 -12.16 20.20 18.36
N CYS A 216 -12.22 18.92 18.76
CA CYS A 216 -12.63 17.81 17.90
C CYS A 216 -14.09 17.36 18.10
N TYR A 217 -14.76 17.70 19.21
CA TYR A 217 -16.17 17.32 19.39
C TYR A 217 -17.13 18.38 18.83
N PRO A 218 -18.02 18.02 17.88
CA PRO A 218 -18.93 18.96 17.21
C PRO A 218 -19.77 19.83 18.15
N ARG A 219 -20.21 19.26 19.28
CA ARG A 219 -21.02 19.95 20.28
C ARG A 219 -20.32 21.17 20.88
N ASN A 220 -18.99 21.11 20.98
CA ASN A 220 -18.18 22.14 21.60
C ASN A 220 -17.53 23.05 20.55
N SER A 221 -17.11 22.49 19.41
CA SER A 221 -16.28 23.16 18.41
C SER A 221 -17.03 24.09 17.45
N TYR A 222 -18.37 24.01 17.38
CA TYR A 222 -19.15 24.75 16.39
C TYR A 222 -19.01 26.28 16.52
N ALA A 223 -18.92 26.80 17.75
CA ALA A 223 -18.75 28.22 18.02
C ALA A 223 -17.28 28.68 18.03
N ARG A 224 -16.33 27.77 17.75
CA ARG A 224 -14.90 27.97 18.02
C ARG A 224 -14.06 28.11 16.76
N ILE A 225 -13.02 28.93 16.86
CA ILE A 225 -11.90 29.05 15.92
C ILE A 225 -10.64 28.70 16.69
N VAL A 226 -9.71 27.98 16.06
CA VAL A 226 -8.41 27.68 16.67
C VAL A 226 -7.34 28.53 16.00
N VAL A 227 -6.46 29.15 16.78
CA VAL A 227 -5.25 29.82 16.30
C VAL A 227 -4.05 29.12 16.91
N ALA A 228 -3.10 28.74 16.07
CA ALA A 228 -1.87 28.06 16.45
C ALA A 228 -0.65 28.93 16.10
N PRO A 229 -0.06 29.61 17.11
CA PRO A 229 1.16 30.41 16.94
C PRO A 229 2.40 29.60 16.52
N LYS A 230 2.49 28.33 16.92
CA LYS A 230 3.45 27.34 16.42
C LYS A 230 2.70 26.07 16.06
N TRP A 231 3.05 25.45 14.94
CA TRP A 231 2.49 24.17 14.54
C TRP A 231 3.28 23.00 15.13
N SER A 232 2.76 22.37 16.18
CA SER A 232 3.42 21.25 16.86
C SER A 232 2.98 19.88 16.33
N PRO A 233 3.74 18.80 16.61
CA PRO A 233 3.32 17.43 16.29
C PRO A 233 1.96 17.06 16.89
N PHE A 234 1.65 17.57 18.09
CA PHE A 234 0.34 17.40 18.73
C PHE A 234 -0.78 18.00 17.87
N LEU A 235 -0.60 19.21 17.36
CA LEU A 235 -1.56 19.87 16.48
C LEU A 235 -1.72 19.14 15.14
N SER A 236 -0.68 18.45 14.65
CA SER A 236 -0.80 17.60 13.46
C SER A 236 -1.73 16.40 13.66
N PHE A 237 -1.82 15.88 14.89
CA PHE A 237 -2.75 14.80 15.25
C PHE A 237 -4.18 15.32 15.46
N VAL A 238 -4.34 16.41 16.20
CA VAL A 238 -5.65 16.97 16.56
C VAL A 238 -6.28 17.76 15.40
N GLY A 239 -5.46 18.48 14.63
CA GLY A 239 -5.88 19.36 13.54
C GLY A 239 -6.68 18.63 12.46
N LYS A 240 -6.24 17.44 12.01
CA LYS A 240 -6.98 16.62 11.02
C LYS A 240 -8.38 16.23 11.49
N ASN A 241 -8.55 16.06 12.80
CA ASN A 241 -9.81 15.69 13.43
C ASN A 241 -10.57 16.89 13.98
N SER A 242 -10.04 18.09 13.81
CA SER A 242 -10.65 19.31 14.31
C SER A 242 -11.99 19.56 13.62
N LYS A 243 -12.98 19.95 14.41
CA LYS A 243 -14.30 20.42 13.95
C LYS A 243 -14.44 21.94 14.08
N ALA A 244 -13.37 22.60 14.53
CA ALA A 244 -13.18 24.05 14.49
C ALA A 244 -12.14 24.39 13.40
N PRO A 245 -12.35 25.45 12.59
CA PRO A 245 -11.36 25.88 11.62
C PRO A 245 -10.09 26.32 12.34
N VAL A 246 -8.94 25.78 11.90
CA VAL A 246 -7.64 26.03 12.50
C VAL A 246 -6.84 26.98 11.63
N PHE A 247 -6.41 28.10 12.18
CA PHE A 247 -5.53 29.07 11.55
C PHE A 247 -4.13 28.96 12.17
N SER A 248 -3.09 29.13 11.35
CA SER A 248 -1.71 29.10 11.83
C SER A 248 -0.87 30.22 11.21
N SER A 249 0.15 30.67 11.93
CA SER A 249 1.21 31.55 11.44
C SER A 249 2.32 30.81 10.67
N GLN A 250 2.20 29.48 10.57
CA GLN A 250 3.16 28.62 9.90
C GLN A 250 2.45 27.78 8.84
N ASN A 251 2.98 27.77 7.62
CA ASN A 251 2.47 26.91 6.54
C ASN A 251 2.68 25.41 6.81
N VAL A 252 3.40 25.08 7.88
CA VAL A 252 3.75 23.72 8.28
C VAL A 252 2.53 22.82 8.51
N GLY A 253 1.44 23.42 8.97
CA GLY A 253 0.22 22.68 9.28
C GLY A 253 -0.71 22.42 8.09
N LEU A 254 -0.42 22.96 6.91
CA LEU A 254 -1.18 22.67 5.70
C LEU A 254 -1.15 21.15 5.42
N MET A 255 -2.23 20.59 4.89
CA MET A 255 -2.44 19.13 4.75
C MET A 255 -2.61 18.35 6.06
N ASN A 256 -2.37 18.98 7.22
CA ASN A 256 -2.53 18.39 8.54
C ASN A 256 -3.71 18.98 9.34
N GLY A 257 -4.68 19.56 8.64
CA GLY A 257 -5.92 20.07 9.23
C GLY A 257 -5.96 21.57 9.51
N VAL A 258 -4.92 22.32 9.11
CA VAL A 258 -4.98 23.78 9.04
C VAL A 258 -5.92 24.22 7.92
N PHE A 259 -6.89 25.06 8.26
CA PHE A 259 -7.79 25.72 7.31
C PHE A 259 -7.05 26.77 6.49
N ALA A 260 -6.30 27.64 7.15
CA ALA A 260 -5.47 28.66 6.50
C ALA A 260 -4.20 28.94 7.30
N ALA A 261 -3.07 29.03 6.60
CA ALA A 261 -1.82 29.53 7.16
C ALA A 261 -1.54 30.94 6.63
N TYR A 262 -1.07 31.84 7.48
CA TYR A 262 -0.53 33.13 7.06
C TYR A 262 0.98 33.08 7.19
N ASP A 263 1.67 32.89 6.07
CA ASP A 263 3.11 32.67 6.03
C ASP A 263 3.68 33.05 4.65
N ALA A 264 5.00 33.06 4.55
CA ALA A 264 5.69 33.14 3.27
C ALA A 264 5.70 31.77 2.55
N ASP A 265 5.77 31.82 1.23
CA ASP A 265 5.96 30.62 0.42
C ASP A 265 7.39 30.09 0.56
N ALA A 266 7.54 28.84 0.99
CA ALA A 266 8.84 28.24 1.32
C ALA A 266 9.82 28.30 0.13
N TYR A 267 9.34 27.97 -1.07
CA TYR A 267 10.13 28.00 -2.30
C TYR A 267 10.61 29.42 -2.64
N THR A 268 9.70 30.39 -2.63
CA THR A 268 10.00 31.79 -2.96
C THR A 268 10.95 32.42 -1.95
N SER A 269 10.79 32.11 -0.66
CA SER A 269 11.71 32.55 0.40
C SER A 269 13.12 31.97 0.20
N ALA A 270 13.23 30.69 -0.14
CA ALA A 270 14.51 30.06 -0.43
C ALA A 270 15.20 30.67 -1.67
N VAL A 271 14.46 30.91 -2.76
CA VAL A 271 14.99 31.60 -3.95
C VAL A 271 15.52 33.00 -3.60
N SER A 272 14.78 33.74 -2.78
CA SER A 272 15.17 35.09 -2.33
C SER A 272 16.42 35.07 -1.46
N ALA A 273 16.50 34.11 -0.52
CA ALA A 273 17.67 33.88 0.32
C ALA A 273 18.90 33.52 -0.53
N ALA A 274 18.78 32.60 -1.48
CA ALA A 274 19.85 32.26 -2.42
C ALA A 274 20.29 33.43 -3.29
N THR A 275 19.36 34.31 -3.68
CA THR A 275 19.69 35.52 -4.44
C THR A 275 20.52 36.49 -3.58
N LYS A 276 20.14 36.71 -2.31
CA LYS A 276 20.91 37.55 -1.38
C LYS A 276 22.27 36.91 -1.06
N ALA A 277 22.31 35.60 -0.82
CA ALA A 277 23.54 34.81 -0.65
C ALA A 277 24.47 34.90 -1.87
N SER A 278 23.92 34.89 -3.08
CA SER A 278 24.71 35.03 -4.31
C SER A 278 25.41 36.38 -4.41
N ARG A 279 24.80 37.46 -3.89
CA ARG A 279 25.42 38.78 -3.82
C ARG A 279 26.54 38.83 -2.79
N VAL A 280 26.34 38.20 -1.64
CA VAL A 280 27.39 38.05 -0.60
C VAL A 280 28.60 37.27 -1.14
N LEU A 281 28.37 36.13 -1.81
CA LEU A 281 29.45 35.35 -2.43
C LEU A 281 30.18 36.10 -3.56
N LYS A 282 29.52 37.08 -4.20
CA LYS A 282 30.13 37.98 -5.19
C LYS A 282 30.89 39.16 -4.57
N GLY A 283 30.93 39.27 -3.25
CA GLY A 283 31.73 40.25 -2.51
C GLY A 283 30.96 41.44 -1.94
N GLU A 284 29.62 41.46 -2.02
CA GLU A 284 28.81 42.48 -1.33
C GLU A 284 28.77 42.24 0.19
N SER A 285 28.78 43.33 0.96
CA SER A 285 28.77 43.24 2.43
C SER A 285 27.39 42.80 2.96
N PRO A 286 27.30 41.78 3.84
CA PRO A 286 26.05 41.42 4.51
C PRO A 286 25.40 42.60 5.24
N LEU A 287 26.19 43.46 5.88
CA LEU A 287 25.72 44.64 6.59
C LEU A 287 24.96 45.63 5.67
N GLU A 288 25.42 45.80 4.43
CA GLU A 288 24.77 46.68 3.44
C GLU A 288 23.49 46.06 2.87
N LEU A 289 23.47 44.74 2.70
CA LEU A 289 22.28 43.99 2.24
C LEU A 289 21.17 43.94 3.29
N GLY A 290 21.56 43.97 4.57
CA GLY A 290 20.68 44.07 5.72
C GLY A 290 19.61 42.98 5.82
N VAL A 291 18.69 43.21 6.74
CA VAL A 291 17.54 42.34 6.99
C VAL A 291 16.27 43.00 6.44
N THR A 292 15.51 42.24 5.67
CA THR A 292 14.30 42.72 4.97
C THR A 292 13.15 41.76 5.22
N GLU A 293 11.93 42.25 5.37
CA GLU A 293 10.78 41.36 5.58
C GLU A 293 10.33 40.68 4.28
N THR A 294 10.00 39.40 4.37
CA THR A 294 9.44 38.62 3.26
C THR A 294 7.97 38.92 3.09
N LYS A 295 7.51 38.98 1.84
CA LYS A 295 6.08 39.09 1.56
C LYS A 295 5.33 37.82 2.01
N GLN A 296 4.43 37.98 2.97
CA GLN A 296 3.56 36.91 3.48
C GLN A 296 2.18 36.98 2.84
N GLY A 297 1.43 35.88 2.89
CA GLY A 297 0.05 35.83 2.42
C GLY A 297 -0.71 34.64 2.99
N PHE A 298 -2.03 34.63 2.82
CA PHE A 298 -2.82 33.47 3.20
C PHE A 298 -2.63 32.33 2.21
N ILE A 299 -2.49 31.13 2.75
CA ILE A 299 -2.47 29.87 2.04
C ILE A 299 -3.61 29.01 2.60
N PHE A 300 -4.61 28.72 1.78
CA PHE A 300 -5.80 27.95 2.18
C PHE A 300 -5.71 26.51 1.67
N ASP A 301 -6.10 25.54 2.50
CA ASP A 301 -6.20 24.15 2.08
C ASP A 301 -7.59 23.87 1.46
N TYR A 302 -7.61 23.46 0.18
CA TYR A 302 -8.85 23.15 -0.53
C TYR A 302 -9.70 22.08 0.18
N LYS A 303 -9.09 21.04 0.77
CA LYS A 303 -9.84 20.00 1.49
C LYS A 303 -10.56 20.56 2.71
N GLN A 304 -9.98 21.56 3.36
CA GLN A 304 -10.60 22.23 4.50
C GLN A 304 -11.68 23.21 4.06
N LEU A 305 -11.51 23.89 2.92
CA LEU A 305 -12.59 24.68 2.30
C LEU A 305 -13.82 23.83 2.01
N ASP A 306 -13.61 22.65 1.42
CA ASP A 306 -14.69 21.68 1.16
C ASP A 306 -15.33 21.17 2.47
N PHE A 307 -14.52 20.78 3.44
CA PHE A 307 -14.97 20.27 4.75
C PHE A 307 -15.82 21.29 5.53
N PHE A 308 -15.48 22.57 5.47
CA PHE A 308 -16.23 23.65 6.12
C PHE A 308 -17.27 24.32 5.20
N HIS A 309 -17.47 23.80 3.99
CA HIS A 309 -18.40 24.32 2.98
C HIS A 309 -18.18 25.81 2.65
N ILE A 310 -16.91 26.21 2.54
CA ILE A 310 -16.51 27.57 2.15
C ILE A 310 -16.24 27.61 0.65
N ASP A 311 -16.94 28.52 -0.04
CA ASP A 311 -16.70 28.81 -1.45
C ASP A 311 -15.26 29.34 -1.66
N PRO A 312 -14.43 28.65 -2.48
CA PRO A 312 -13.08 29.09 -2.84
C PRO A 312 -12.99 30.55 -3.32
N ASP A 313 -14.02 31.08 -3.97
CA ASP A 313 -14.01 32.45 -4.52
C ASP A 313 -14.09 33.51 -3.41
N LYS A 314 -14.59 33.17 -2.22
CA LYS A 314 -14.61 34.09 -1.07
C LYS A 314 -13.23 34.33 -0.48
N VAL A 315 -12.32 33.37 -0.63
CA VAL A 315 -10.97 33.41 -0.02
C VAL A 315 -9.86 33.64 -1.03
N SER A 316 -10.11 33.43 -2.33
CA SER A 316 -9.12 33.60 -3.42
C SER A 316 -8.57 35.03 -3.54
N SER A 317 -9.36 36.04 -3.15
CA SER A 317 -8.91 37.44 -3.10
C SER A 317 -7.93 37.74 -1.96
N SER A 318 -7.95 36.94 -0.91
CA SER A 318 -7.11 37.10 0.28
C SER A 318 -5.86 36.22 0.30
N GLY A 319 -5.76 35.23 -0.60
CA GLY A 319 -4.65 34.28 -0.58
C GLY A 319 -4.71 33.21 -1.67
N VAL A 320 -3.71 32.33 -1.66
CA VAL A 320 -3.58 31.21 -2.61
C VAL A 320 -4.26 29.97 -2.04
N ILE A 321 -4.86 29.15 -2.89
CA ILE A 321 -5.48 27.89 -2.48
C ILE A 321 -4.65 26.72 -3.00
N VAL A 322 -4.17 25.90 -2.07
CA VAL A 322 -3.38 24.69 -2.35
C VAL A 322 -4.26 23.44 -2.32
N ASN A 323 -3.75 22.33 -2.85
CA ASN A 323 -4.43 21.02 -2.87
C ASN A 323 -5.77 20.97 -3.63
N ARG A 324 -5.99 21.86 -4.60
CA ARG A 324 -7.18 21.78 -5.47
C ARG A 324 -7.13 20.51 -6.34
N PRO A 325 -8.19 19.67 -6.35
CA PRO A 325 -8.29 18.54 -7.25
C PRO A 325 -8.14 18.97 -8.72
N TYR A 326 -7.50 18.12 -9.52
CA TYR A 326 -7.25 18.42 -10.95
C TYR A 326 -8.53 18.72 -11.74
N TRP A 327 -9.63 18.04 -11.44
CA TRP A 327 -10.91 18.25 -12.11
C TRP A 327 -11.52 19.63 -11.82
N GLU A 328 -11.27 20.21 -10.63
CA GLU A 328 -11.66 21.60 -10.34
C GLU A 328 -10.68 22.59 -10.94
N ARG A 329 -9.38 22.32 -10.83
CA ARG A 329 -8.33 23.20 -11.40
C ARG A 329 -8.48 23.36 -12.91
N TYR A 330 -8.87 22.30 -13.61
CA TYR A 330 -8.99 22.24 -15.07
C TYR A 330 -10.43 22.00 -15.55
N LYS A 331 -11.43 22.44 -14.78
CA LYS A 331 -12.86 22.21 -15.03
C LYS A 331 -13.28 22.56 -16.45
N LEU A 332 -12.87 23.74 -16.95
CA LEU A 332 -13.17 24.16 -18.33
C LEU A 332 -12.55 23.24 -19.38
N LEU A 333 -11.29 22.81 -19.18
CA LEU A 333 -10.64 21.87 -20.10
C LEU A 333 -11.43 20.56 -20.18
N PHE A 334 -11.86 20.00 -19.05
CA PHE A 334 -12.71 18.80 -19.04
C PHE A 334 -14.07 19.05 -19.72
N ILE A 335 -14.72 20.17 -19.44
CA ILE A 335 -16.00 20.55 -20.06
C ILE A 335 -15.89 20.67 -21.59
N PHE A 336 -14.75 21.14 -22.13
CA PHE A 336 -14.55 21.22 -23.59
C PHE A 336 -14.04 19.91 -24.20
N LEU A 337 -13.23 19.15 -23.47
CA LEU A 337 -12.64 17.90 -23.95
C LEU A 337 -13.69 16.82 -24.20
N TYR A 338 -14.62 16.62 -23.27
CA TYR A 338 -15.65 15.59 -23.38
C TYR A 338 -16.58 15.76 -24.61
N PRO A 339 -17.18 16.94 -24.86
CA PRO A 339 -17.98 17.18 -26.05
C PRO A 339 -17.17 17.10 -27.34
N SER A 340 -15.89 17.50 -27.32
CA SER A 340 -15.03 17.46 -28.50
C SER A 340 -14.76 16.02 -28.94
N ILE A 341 -14.46 15.13 -27.99
CA ILE A 341 -14.30 13.70 -28.25
C ILE A 341 -15.60 13.10 -28.78
N LEU A 342 -16.75 13.45 -28.17
CA LEU A 342 -18.06 12.97 -28.60
C LEU A 342 -18.43 13.46 -30.01
N ALA A 343 -18.15 14.73 -30.33
CA ALA A 343 -18.39 15.31 -31.65
C ALA A 343 -17.52 14.64 -32.74
N LEU A 344 -16.26 14.34 -32.43
CA LEU A 344 -15.37 13.58 -33.33
C LEU A 344 -15.90 12.17 -33.60
N LEU A 345 -16.40 11.49 -32.57
CA LEU A 345 -17.00 10.16 -32.70
C LEU A 345 -18.25 10.21 -33.61
N ILE A 346 -19.15 11.17 -33.35
CA ILE A 346 -20.37 11.35 -34.17
C ILE A 346 -20.00 11.70 -35.62
N ALA A 347 -19.03 12.59 -35.84
CA ALA A 347 -18.57 12.95 -37.17
C ALA A 347 -17.99 11.74 -37.93
N SER A 348 -17.23 10.88 -37.25
CA SER A 348 -16.69 9.64 -37.81
C SER A 348 -17.80 8.67 -38.23
N ILE A 349 -18.80 8.46 -37.37
CA ILE A 349 -19.97 7.61 -37.67
C ILE A 349 -20.76 8.16 -38.86
N VAL A 350 -21.03 9.46 -38.88
CA VAL A 350 -21.76 10.12 -39.99
C VAL A 350 -20.97 10.02 -41.30
N TRP A 351 -19.65 10.18 -41.24
CA TRP A 351 -18.77 10.02 -42.40
C TRP A 351 -18.84 8.59 -42.95
N LEU A 352 -18.75 7.59 -42.06
CA LEU A 352 -18.81 6.17 -42.42
C LEU A 352 -20.16 5.80 -43.06
N ILE A 353 -21.27 6.31 -42.51
CA ILE A 353 -22.61 6.15 -43.10
C ILE A 353 -22.70 6.80 -44.48
N ARG A 354 -22.11 8.00 -44.66
CA ARG A 354 -22.09 8.69 -45.97
C ARG A 354 -21.30 7.92 -47.03
N VAL A 355 -20.14 7.38 -46.66
CA VAL A 355 -19.32 6.55 -47.55
C VAL A 355 -20.11 5.31 -47.99
N ASN A 356 -20.70 4.59 -47.04
CA ASN A 356 -21.48 3.38 -47.32
C ASN A 356 -22.70 3.66 -48.23
N ARG A 357 -23.42 4.76 -47.98
CA ARG A 357 -24.54 5.18 -48.86
C ARG A 357 -24.11 5.54 -50.28
N ARG A 358 -22.92 6.12 -50.46
CA ARG A 358 -22.38 6.45 -51.80
C ARG A 358 -22.03 5.20 -52.58
N GLU A 359 -21.45 4.19 -51.94
CA GLU A 359 -21.15 2.91 -52.58
C GLU A 359 -22.42 2.15 -52.99
N ALA A 360 -23.42 2.09 -52.11
CA ALA A 360 -24.69 1.42 -52.40
C ALA A 360 -25.37 1.97 -53.67
N LYS A 361 -25.40 3.29 -53.86
CA LYS A 361 -25.99 3.91 -55.07
C LYS A 361 -25.25 3.56 -56.36
N ARG A 362 -23.91 3.42 -56.32
CA ARG A 362 -23.12 3.02 -57.49
C ARG A 362 -23.41 1.58 -57.91
N ARG A 363 -23.65 0.68 -56.96
CA ARG A 363 -23.98 -0.73 -57.22
C ARG A 363 -25.34 -0.89 -57.91
N ILE A 364 -26.34 -0.10 -57.51
CA ILE A 364 -27.69 -0.17 -58.08
C ILE A 364 -27.70 0.29 -59.55
N HIS A 365 -27.01 1.38 -59.91
CA HIS A 365 -26.95 1.86 -61.30
C HIS A 365 -26.15 0.96 -62.25
N ALA A 366 -25.18 0.20 -61.73
CA ALA A 366 -24.46 -0.80 -62.52
C ALA A 366 -25.35 -2.01 -62.84
N GLN A 367 -26.21 -2.42 -61.91
CA GLN A 367 -27.08 -3.59 -62.07
C GLN A 367 -28.22 -3.37 -63.08
N THR A 368 -28.77 -2.17 -63.20
CA THR A 368 -29.91 -1.91 -64.10
C THR A 368 -29.54 -1.93 -65.59
N ARG A 369 -28.29 -1.63 -65.96
CA ARG A 369 -27.83 -1.63 -67.37
C ARG A 369 -27.52 -3.02 -67.92
N LEU A 370 -27.18 -3.99 -67.07
CA LEU A 370 -26.80 -5.35 -67.47
C LEU A 370 -28.02 -6.27 -67.76
N LEU A 371 -29.18 -5.92 -67.23
CA LEU A 371 -30.39 -6.76 -67.24
C LEU A 371 -31.11 -6.83 -68.59
N VAL A 372 -30.85 -5.89 -69.50
CA VAL A 372 -31.58 -5.79 -70.79
C VAL A 372 -30.91 -6.61 -71.91
N GLN A 373 -29.65 -7.00 -71.74
CA GLN A 373 -28.83 -7.58 -72.82
C GLN A 373 -28.73 -9.12 -72.79
N ASN A 374 -29.12 -9.79 -71.70
CA ASN A 374 -28.78 -11.21 -71.45
C ASN A 374 -29.87 -12.26 -71.75
N LYS A 375 -31.08 -11.84 -72.14
CA LYS A 375 -32.27 -12.70 -72.08
C LYS A 375 -32.37 -13.86 -73.10
N LEU A 376 -31.42 -13.99 -74.03
CA LEU A 376 -31.40 -15.07 -75.04
C LEU A 376 -30.15 -15.97 -74.98
N VAL A 377 -29.19 -15.67 -74.10
CA VAL A 377 -28.04 -16.53 -73.77
C VAL A 377 -28.26 -17.23 -72.41
N GLU A 378 -29.23 -16.75 -71.63
CA GLU A 378 -29.56 -17.19 -70.27
C GLU A 378 -29.91 -18.68 -70.16
N GLN A 379 -30.76 -19.26 -71.01
CA GLN A 379 -31.23 -20.65 -70.80
C GLN A 379 -30.14 -21.73 -70.90
N ARG A 380 -29.03 -21.48 -71.60
CA ARG A 380 -27.92 -22.46 -71.73
C ARG A 380 -26.81 -22.23 -70.72
N ASN A 381 -26.62 -20.99 -70.27
CA ASN A 381 -25.69 -20.65 -69.19
C ASN A 381 -26.29 -20.88 -67.79
N GLU A 382 -27.61 -21.00 -67.67
CA GLU A 382 -28.30 -21.22 -66.39
C GLU A 382 -27.89 -22.55 -65.74
N PHE A 383 -27.77 -23.63 -66.52
CA PHE A 383 -27.38 -24.94 -65.99
C PHE A 383 -25.91 -24.97 -65.51
N ASP A 384 -24.98 -24.45 -66.31
CA ASP A 384 -23.56 -24.35 -65.93
C ASP A 384 -23.37 -23.41 -64.74
N ASN A 385 -24.10 -22.28 -64.68
CA ASN A 385 -24.05 -21.35 -63.56
C ASN A 385 -24.63 -21.95 -62.28
N ILE A 386 -25.66 -22.80 -62.35
CA ILE A 386 -26.22 -23.50 -61.17
C ILE A 386 -25.13 -24.36 -60.53
N PHE A 387 -24.45 -25.23 -61.29
CA PHE A 387 -23.39 -26.08 -60.72
C PHE A 387 -22.15 -25.29 -60.26
N HIS A 388 -21.78 -24.21 -60.95
CA HIS A 388 -20.70 -23.32 -60.50
C HIS A 388 -21.08 -22.44 -59.29
N SER A 389 -22.37 -22.31 -58.95
CA SER A 389 -22.85 -21.58 -57.77
C SER A 389 -22.93 -22.43 -56.50
N ILE A 390 -22.93 -23.76 -56.64
CA ILE A 390 -22.86 -24.69 -55.51
C ILE A 390 -21.56 -24.44 -54.76
N ARG A 391 -21.66 -24.20 -53.44
CA ARG A 391 -20.49 -23.93 -52.57
C ARG A 391 -19.61 -25.16 -52.38
N ASP A 392 -20.20 -26.34 -52.43
CA ASP A 392 -19.47 -27.61 -52.35
C ASP A 392 -18.77 -27.90 -53.68
N GLY A 393 -17.63 -28.59 -53.62
CA GLY A 393 -16.93 -29.08 -54.78
C GLY A 393 -17.71 -30.22 -55.43
N VAL A 394 -18.06 -30.08 -56.70
CA VAL A 394 -18.81 -31.09 -57.46
C VAL A 394 -17.97 -31.55 -58.64
N ILE A 395 -17.83 -32.86 -58.78
CA ILE A 395 -17.22 -33.51 -59.94
C ILE A 395 -18.07 -34.69 -60.38
N THR A 396 -18.29 -34.83 -61.69
CA THR A 396 -19.02 -35.98 -62.24
C THR A 396 -18.11 -36.84 -63.09
N TYR A 397 -18.35 -38.14 -63.08
CA TYR A 397 -17.63 -39.16 -63.83
C TYR A 397 -18.59 -39.91 -64.75
N ASP A 398 -18.12 -40.39 -65.89
CA ASP A 398 -18.82 -41.39 -66.70
C ASP A 398 -18.65 -42.82 -66.12
N THR A 399 -19.24 -43.81 -66.78
CA THR A 399 -19.14 -45.22 -66.37
C THR A 399 -17.73 -45.78 -66.51
N ASP A 400 -16.88 -45.19 -67.34
CA ASP A 400 -15.47 -45.58 -67.50
C ASP A 400 -14.54 -44.83 -66.53
N LEU A 401 -15.11 -44.14 -65.54
CA LEU A 401 -14.43 -43.32 -64.54
C LEU A 401 -13.67 -42.11 -65.10
N HIS A 402 -14.03 -41.62 -66.29
CA HIS A 402 -13.50 -40.35 -66.80
C HIS A 402 -14.32 -39.17 -66.32
N ILE A 403 -13.63 -38.06 -66.05
CA ILE A 403 -14.23 -36.83 -65.54
C ILE A 403 -15.07 -36.19 -66.65
N HIS A 404 -16.37 -36.05 -66.41
CA HIS A 404 -17.30 -35.41 -67.32
C HIS A 404 -17.49 -33.92 -66.99
N PHE A 405 -17.40 -33.53 -65.72
CA PHE A 405 -17.60 -32.13 -65.31
C PHE A 405 -16.91 -31.83 -63.98
N THR A 406 -16.38 -30.61 -63.82
CA THR A 406 -15.89 -30.08 -62.54
C THR A 406 -16.44 -28.68 -62.30
N ASN A 407 -16.97 -28.42 -61.11
CA ASN A 407 -17.42 -27.08 -60.75
C ASN A 407 -16.27 -26.18 -60.26
N ARG A 408 -16.57 -24.89 -60.12
CA ARG A 408 -15.56 -23.87 -59.79
C ARG A 408 -15.12 -23.98 -58.33
N SER A 409 -16.04 -24.40 -57.46
CA SER A 409 -15.78 -24.55 -56.03
C SER A 409 -14.75 -25.66 -55.78
N LEU A 410 -14.83 -26.80 -56.47
CA LEU A 410 -13.85 -27.88 -56.36
C LEU A 410 -12.44 -27.42 -56.81
N LEU A 411 -12.35 -26.77 -57.97
CA LEU A 411 -11.06 -26.27 -58.48
C LEU A 411 -10.45 -25.24 -57.53
N LYS A 412 -11.26 -24.34 -56.95
CA LYS A 412 -10.78 -23.39 -55.94
C LYS A 412 -10.32 -24.06 -54.64
N MET A 413 -11.06 -25.07 -54.17
CA MET A 413 -10.69 -25.85 -52.98
C MET A 413 -9.34 -26.55 -53.16
N LEU A 414 -9.06 -27.03 -54.38
CA LEU A 414 -7.80 -27.69 -54.74
C LEU A 414 -6.71 -26.73 -55.25
N HIS A 415 -6.95 -25.41 -55.23
CA HIS A 415 -6.03 -24.38 -55.76
C HIS A 415 -5.65 -24.56 -57.24
N LEU A 416 -6.53 -25.15 -58.03
CA LEU A 416 -6.34 -25.35 -59.46
C LEU A 416 -6.84 -24.15 -60.28
N PRO A 417 -6.21 -23.86 -61.42
CA PRO A 417 -6.59 -22.74 -62.28
C PRO A 417 -8.02 -22.91 -62.84
N SER A 418 -8.87 -21.89 -62.65
CA SER A 418 -10.29 -21.90 -63.04
C SER A 418 -10.64 -20.99 -64.24
N GLU A 419 -9.65 -20.37 -64.89
CA GLU A 419 -9.88 -19.24 -65.81
C GLU A 419 -10.26 -19.62 -67.27
N SER A 420 -10.44 -20.91 -67.58
CA SER A 420 -10.76 -21.35 -68.95
C SER A 420 -11.90 -22.38 -68.99
N GLY A 421 -13.11 -21.94 -68.62
CA GLY A 421 -14.36 -22.65 -68.98
C GLY A 421 -14.57 -24.06 -68.42
N GLY A 422 -13.82 -24.51 -67.41
CA GLY A 422 -14.08 -25.77 -66.68
C GLY A 422 -13.80 -27.07 -67.43
N ARG A 423 -13.36 -27.02 -68.70
CA ARG A 423 -13.17 -28.23 -69.55
C ARG A 423 -11.75 -28.78 -69.61
N ASN A 424 -10.79 -28.19 -68.89
CA ASN A 424 -9.38 -28.59 -68.96
C ASN A 424 -9.10 -29.99 -68.40
N TYR A 425 -10.00 -30.51 -67.56
CA TYR A 425 -9.86 -31.82 -66.93
C TYR A 425 -10.92 -32.82 -67.39
N GLU A 426 -11.77 -32.41 -68.33
CA GLU A 426 -12.79 -33.27 -68.93
C GLU A 426 -12.10 -34.38 -69.74
N GLY A 427 -12.54 -35.63 -69.57
CA GLY A 427 -11.94 -36.82 -70.18
C GLY A 427 -10.72 -37.39 -69.46
N MET A 428 -10.24 -36.79 -68.36
CA MET A 428 -9.18 -37.40 -67.54
C MET A 428 -9.74 -38.49 -66.62
N MET A 429 -8.94 -39.50 -66.29
CA MET A 429 -9.36 -40.59 -65.39
C MET A 429 -9.54 -40.10 -63.95
N ALA A 430 -10.47 -40.70 -63.21
CA ALA A 430 -10.63 -40.45 -61.77
C ALA A 430 -9.30 -40.61 -61.02
N GLY A 431 -9.07 -39.77 -60.00
CA GLY A 431 -7.80 -39.76 -59.28
C GLY A 431 -6.65 -39.03 -59.94
N SER A 432 -6.84 -38.45 -61.14
CA SER A 432 -5.82 -37.62 -61.81
C SER A 432 -5.70 -36.22 -61.22
N ILE A 433 -6.80 -35.65 -60.71
CA ILE A 433 -6.83 -34.31 -60.11
C ILE A 433 -6.51 -34.35 -58.61
N PHE A 434 -7.15 -35.25 -57.88
CA PHE A 434 -6.99 -35.39 -56.43
C PHE A 434 -7.21 -36.84 -56.02
N LYS A 435 -6.75 -37.17 -54.82
CA LYS A 435 -7.01 -38.44 -54.14
C LYS A 435 -7.71 -38.19 -52.82
N ILE A 436 -8.49 -39.17 -52.35
CA ILE A 436 -9.14 -39.12 -51.03
C ILE A 436 -8.48 -40.17 -50.18
N TYR A 437 -7.84 -39.76 -49.09
CA TYR A 437 -7.15 -40.64 -48.17
C TYR A 437 -7.98 -40.85 -46.90
N TYR A 438 -8.17 -42.10 -46.50
CA TYR A 438 -8.69 -42.47 -45.19
C TYR A 438 -7.70 -43.44 -44.54
N ASN A 439 -7.27 -43.15 -43.31
CA ASN A 439 -6.21 -43.89 -42.62
C ASN A 439 -4.95 -44.13 -43.47
N GLY A 440 -4.57 -43.14 -44.30
CA GLY A 440 -3.39 -43.20 -45.16
C GLY A 440 -3.54 -43.99 -46.46
N GLN A 441 -4.71 -44.58 -46.74
CA GLN A 441 -5.00 -45.30 -47.99
C GLN A 441 -5.89 -44.48 -48.92
N ASP A 442 -5.59 -44.46 -50.21
CA ASP A 442 -6.45 -43.84 -51.23
C ASP A 442 -7.72 -44.68 -51.44
N ILE A 443 -8.87 -44.08 -51.13
CA ILE A 443 -10.17 -44.73 -51.16
C ILE A 443 -11.04 -44.28 -52.35
N LEU A 444 -10.64 -43.27 -53.13
CA LEU A 444 -11.50 -42.65 -54.15
C LEU A 444 -12.00 -43.66 -55.20
N HIS A 445 -11.08 -44.44 -55.77
CA HIS A 445 -11.42 -45.44 -56.79
C HIS A 445 -12.28 -46.58 -56.22
N ASN A 446 -11.99 -47.02 -55.00
CA ASN A 446 -12.76 -48.07 -54.34
C ASN A 446 -14.20 -47.61 -54.04
N MET A 447 -14.37 -46.33 -53.69
CA MET A 447 -15.70 -45.75 -53.49
C MET A 447 -16.46 -45.65 -54.81
N LEU A 448 -15.84 -45.11 -55.87
CA LEU A 448 -16.48 -45.02 -57.20
C LEU A 448 -16.93 -46.38 -57.72
N ARG A 449 -16.06 -47.39 -57.66
CA ARG A 449 -16.42 -48.76 -58.09
C ARG A 449 -17.55 -49.36 -57.29
N LYS A 450 -17.57 -49.16 -55.96
CA LYS A 450 -18.70 -49.64 -55.15
C LYS A 450 -20.01 -48.94 -55.53
N VAL A 451 -20.01 -47.65 -55.87
CA VAL A 451 -21.23 -46.96 -56.33
C VAL A 451 -21.70 -47.56 -57.65
N GLU A 452 -20.80 -47.85 -58.58
CA GLU A 452 -21.11 -48.51 -59.85
C GLU A 452 -21.68 -49.92 -59.67
N GLU A 453 -21.08 -50.74 -58.79
CA GLU A 453 -21.50 -52.12 -58.53
C GLU A 453 -22.83 -52.21 -57.76
N THR A 454 -23.05 -51.32 -56.80
CA THR A 454 -24.22 -51.38 -55.89
C THR A 454 -25.39 -50.51 -56.34
N GLY A 455 -25.14 -49.48 -57.16
CA GLY A 455 -26.12 -48.46 -57.52
C GLY A 455 -26.59 -47.59 -56.34
N GLN A 456 -25.89 -47.61 -55.20
CA GLN A 456 -26.22 -46.83 -54.00
C GLN A 456 -25.20 -45.71 -53.76
N SER A 457 -25.62 -44.66 -53.04
CA SER A 457 -24.72 -43.58 -52.64
C SER A 457 -23.76 -44.02 -51.54
N ILE A 458 -22.53 -43.49 -51.57
CA ILE A 458 -21.49 -43.81 -50.59
C ILE A 458 -20.95 -42.51 -49.99
N ILE A 459 -21.09 -42.39 -48.68
CA ILE A 459 -20.60 -41.26 -47.89
C ILE A 459 -19.08 -41.40 -47.68
N ILE A 460 -18.34 -40.30 -47.81
CA ILE A 460 -16.92 -40.23 -47.48
C ILE A 460 -16.78 -40.47 -45.96
N PRO A 461 -15.97 -41.44 -45.52
CA PRO A 461 -15.77 -41.69 -44.09
C PRO A 461 -15.25 -40.46 -43.35
N ASP A 462 -15.77 -40.20 -42.15
CA ASP A 462 -15.33 -39.10 -41.30
C ASP A 462 -13.82 -39.22 -40.98
N GLY A 463 -13.09 -38.11 -41.09
CA GLY A 463 -11.62 -38.08 -40.93
C GLY A 463 -10.85 -38.37 -42.23
N SER A 464 -11.52 -38.39 -43.38
CA SER A 464 -10.85 -38.47 -44.68
C SER A 464 -10.25 -37.12 -45.10
N PHE A 465 -9.16 -37.17 -45.85
CA PHE A 465 -8.47 -36.00 -46.39
C PHE A 465 -8.47 -36.03 -47.91
N MET A 466 -8.77 -34.90 -48.53
CA MET A 466 -8.59 -34.71 -49.97
C MET A 466 -7.23 -34.07 -50.22
N LYS A 467 -6.44 -34.64 -51.13
CA LYS A 467 -5.12 -34.13 -51.54
C LYS A 467 -5.05 -34.02 -53.05
N GLU A 468 -4.65 -32.85 -53.56
CA GLU A 468 -4.39 -32.64 -54.98
C GLU A 468 -3.14 -33.43 -55.42
N VAL A 469 -3.10 -33.96 -56.64
CA VAL A 469 -2.06 -34.92 -57.06
C VAL A 469 -0.69 -34.29 -57.25
N HIS A 470 -0.62 -33.04 -57.69
CA HIS A 470 0.62 -32.33 -58.02
C HIS A 470 1.09 -31.37 -56.92
N SER A 471 0.38 -31.31 -55.80
CA SER A 471 0.59 -30.40 -54.69
C SER A 471 0.64 -31.17 -53.37
N GLU A 472 1.44 -30.64 -52.44
CA GLU A 472 1.45 -31.13 -51.06
C GLU A 472 0.24 -30.63 -50.24
N HIS A 473 -0.66 -29.86 -50.85
CA HIS A 473 -1.84 -29.32 -50.17
C HIS A 473 -2.91 -30.41 -49.97
N TYR A 474 -3.32 -30.62 -48.71
CA TYR A 474 -4.41 -31.50 -48.33
C TYR A 474 -5.29 -30.85 -47.25
N PHE A 475 -6.57 -31.22 -47.21
CA PHE A 475 -7.54 -30.72 -46.23
C PHE A 475 -8.57 -31.78 -45.86
N PRO A 476 -9.15 -31.73 -44.64
CA PRO A 476 -10.23 -32.62 -44.25
C PRO A 476 -11.46 -32.39 -45.11
N VAL A 477 -12.07 -33.48 -45.57
CA VAL A 477 -13.19 -33.45 -46.50
C VAL A 477 -14.36 -34.28 -45.99
N SER A 478 -15.57 -33.77 -46.19
CA SER A 478 -16.82 -34.49 -46.00
C SER A 478 -17.63 -34.44 -47.28
N GLY A 479 -18.46 -35.45 -47.55
CA GLY A 479 -19.18 -35.54 -48.81
C GLY A 479 -19.69 -36.93 -49.12
N GLU A 480 -20.20 -37.12 -50.33
CA GLU A 480 -20.70 -38.40 -50.81
C GLU A 480 -20.57 -38.53 -52.32
N ILE A 481 -20.54 -39.78 -52.80
CA ILE A 481 -20.62 -40.13 -54.21
C ILE A 481 -22.00 -40.71 -54.47
N VAL A 482 -22.71 -40.15 -55.45
CA VAL A 482 -24.07 -40.55 -55.85
C VAL A 482 -24.09 -41.02 -57.31
N PRO A 483 -24.82 -42.09 -57.66
CA PRO A 483 -24.98 -42.54 -59.05
C PRO A 483 -25.97 -41.65 -59.82
N ILE A 484 -25.66 -41.36 -61.08
CA ILE A 484 -26.51 -40.62 -62.02
C ILE A 484 -27.22 -41.64 -62.91
N HIS A 485 -28.56 -41.57 -62.96
CA HIS A 485 -29.39 -42.51 -63.72
C HIS A 485 -30.06 -41.83 -64.92
N SER A 486 -30.09 -42.51 -66.07
CA SER A 486 -30.91 -42.14 -67.22
C SER A 486 -31.49 -43.38 -67.88
N GLY A 487 -32.81 -43.39 -68.13
CA GLY A 487 -33.50 -44.55 -68.72
C GLY A 487 -33.44 -45.85 -67.90
N GLY A 488 -33.18 -45.77 -66.59
CA GLY A 488 -33.05 -46.93 -65.70
C GLY A 488 -31.66 -47.57 -65.64
N GLN A 489 -30.67 -47.01 -66.36
CA GLN A 489 -29.26 -47.40 -66.29
C GLN A 489 -28.42 -46.30 -65.66
N ILE A 490 -27.34 -46.68 -64.97
CA ILE A 490 -26.35 -45.74 -64.45
C ILE A 490 -25.56 -45.20 -65.64
N THR A 491 -25.59 -43.88 -65.82
CA THR A 491 -24.87 -43.19 -66.90
C THR A 491 -23.65 -42.43 -66.39
N GLY A 492 -23.42 -42.42 -65.08
CA GLY A 492 -22.26 -41.78 -64.46
C GLY A 492 -22.40 -41.69 -62.94
N MET A 493 -21.49 -40.97 -62.31
CA MET A 493 -21.45 -40.74 -60.86
C MET A 493 -21.14 -39.28 -60.57
N ALA A 494 -21.67 -38.71 -59.49
CA ALA A 494 -21.34 -37.38 -59.01
C ALA A 494 -20.75 -37.47 -57.60
N LEU A 495 -19.58 -36.90 -57.38
CA LEU A 495 -19.01 -36.66 -56.06
C LEU A 495 -19.33 -35.22 -55.65
N SER A 496 -19.96 -35.06 -54.50
CA SER A 496 -20.07 -33.79 -53.79
C SER A 496 -19.13 -33.81 -52.59
N ALA A 497 -18.27 -32.81 -52.47
CA ALA A 497 -17.24 -32.73 -51.45
C ALA A 497 -17.12 -31.32 -50.87
N ARG A 498 -17.05 -31.21 -49.54
CA ARG A 498 -16.95 -29.97 -48.79
C ARG A 498 -15.69 -29.96 -47.94
N ASN A 499 -14.92 -28.87 -48.02
CA ASN A 499 -13.81 -28.63 -47.11
C ASN A 499 -14.37 -28.26 -45.72
N VAL A 500 -14.07 -29.09 -44.72
CA VAL A 500 -14.57 -28.92 -43.33
C VAL A 500 -13.51 -28.39 -42.36
N SER A 501 -12.42 -27.81 -42.88
CA SER A 501 -11.28 -27.32 -42.06
C SER A 501 -11.71 -26.32 -40.99
N ASP A 502 -12.52 -25.32 -41.33
CA ASP A 502 -12.97 -24.29 -40.39
C ASP A 502 -13.88 -24.86 -39.30
N GLU A 503 -14.79 -25.77 -39.67
CA GLU A 503 -15.71 -26.43 -38.75
C GLU A 503 -14.94 -27.34 -37.78
N GLU A 504 -13.96 -28.09 -38.28
CA GLU A 504 -13.12 -28.95 -37.47
C GLU A 504 -12.19 -28.14 -36.54
N MET A 505 -11.63 -27.03 -37.04
CA MET A 505 -10.82 -26.11 -36.25
C MET A 505 -11.64 -25.44 -35.14
N GLN A 506 -12.84 -24.93 -35.44
CA GLN A 506 -13.75 -24.35 -34.44
C GLN A 506 -14.14 -25.37 -33.38
N LYS A 507 -14.47 -26.61 -33.77
CA LYS A 507 -14.78 -27.70 -32.85
C LYS A 507 -13.60 -28.02 -31.93
N ARG A 508 -12.37 -28.06 -32.46
CA ARG A 508 -11.15 -28.27 -31.65
C ARG A 508 -10.84 -27.11 -30.71
N PHE A 509 -10.95 -25.86 -31.17
CA PHE A 509 -10.76 -24.69 -30.32
C PHE A 509 -11.79 -24.62 -29.19
N PHE A 510 -13.06 -24.93 -29.49
CA PHE A 510 -14.11 -24.99 -28.48
C PHE A 510 -13.79 -26.04 -27.40
N ASN A 511 -13.43 -27.26 -27.81
CA ASN A 511 -13.06 -28.32 -26.87
C ASN A 511 -11.84 -27.94 -26.01
N MET A 512 -10.79 -27.37 -26.63
CA MET A 512 -9.60 -26.90 -25.92
C MET A 512 -9.93 -25.79 -24.91
N ALA A 513 -10.76 -24.82 -25.30
CA ALA A 513 -11.17 -23.74 -24.41
C ALA A 513 -11.96 -24.26 -23.20
N VAL A 514 -12.82 -25.26 -23.38
CA VAL A 514 -13.58 -25.89 -22.30
C VAL A 514 -12.67 -26.69 -21.36
N GLU A 515 -11.72 -27.47 -21.90
CA GLU A 515 -10.80 -28.30 -21.11
C GLU A 515 -9.79 -27.45 -20.31
N GLU A 516 -9.18 -26.44 -20.93
CA GLU A 516 -8.14 -25.60 -20.30
C GLU A 516 -8.70 -24.54 -19.34
N SER A 517 -9.90 -24.00 -19.61
CA SER A 517 -10.47 -22.94 -18.76
C SER A 517 -11.12 -23.46 -17.47
N ALA A 518 -11.31 -24.77 -17.33
CA ALA A 518 -12.10 -25.41 -16.27
C ALA A 518 -13.52 -24.81 -16.12
N ILE A 519 -14.05 -24.22 -17.19
CA ILE A 519 -15.42 -23.75 -17.31
C ILE A 519 -16.17 -24.75 -18.18
N TYR A 520 -17.13 -25.45 -17.58
CA TYR A 520 -17.83 -26.53 -18.24
C TYR A 520 -19.23 -26.06 -18.67
N PRO A 521 -19.54 -26.08 -19.98
CA PRO A 521 -20.91 -25.87 -20.42
C PRO A 521 -21.79 -27.01 -19.93
N TRP A 522 -23.05 -26.73 -19.71
CA TRP A 522 -24.04 -27.74 -19.37
C TRP A 522 -25.38 -27.38 -20.02
N GLN A 523 -26.17 -28.41 -20.26
CA GLN A 523 -27.51 -28.29 -20.79
C GLN A 523 -28.47 -29.05 -19.87
N PHE A 524 -29.70 -28.57 -19.73
CA PHE A 524 -30.76 -29.33 -19.10
C PHE A 524 -31.88 -29.55 -20.12
N ASP A 525 -32.02 -30.80 -20.53
CA ASP A 525 -33.06 -31.24 -21.44
C ASP A 525 -34.38 -31.43 -20.67
N VAL A 526 -35.38 -30.65 -21.05
CA VAL A 526 -36.68 -30.58 -20.39
C VAL A 526 -37.50 -31.84 -20.65
N GLU A 527 -37.35 -32.50 -21.80
CA GLU A 527 -38.11 -33.71 -22.13
C GLU A 527 -37.63 -34.93 -21.32
N SER A 528 -36.31 -35.12 -21.25
CA SER A 528 -35.70 -36.23 -20.51
C SER A 528 -35.47 -35.95 -19.02
N ASN A 529 -35.71 -34.72 -18.56
CA ASN A 529 -35.47 -34.26 -17.18
C ASN A 529 -34.04 -34.57 -16.71
N SER A 530 -33.06 -34.37 -17.60
CA SER A 530 -31.66 -34.74 -17.39
C SER A 530 -30.70 -33.58 -17.71
N PHE A 531 -29.62 -33.50 -16.93
CA PHE A 531 -28.49 -32.61 -17.19
C PHE A 531 -27.50 -33.31 -18.13
N ILE A 532 -27.01 -32.57 -19.12
CA ILE A 532 -26.02 -33.01 -20.08
C ILE A 532 -24.76 -32.18 -19.87
N PHE A 533 -23.62 -32.85 -19.74
CA PHE A 533 -22.32 -32.25 -19.52
C PHE A 533 -21.28 -32.81 -20.51
N PRO A 534 -20.20 -32.07 -20.79
CA PRO A 534 -19.02 -32.60 -21.44
C PRO A 534 -18.44 -33.78 -20.65
N GLN A 535 -17.90 -34.75 -21.38
CA GLN A 535 -17.32 -35.98 -20.83
C GLN A 535 -16.32 -35.72 -19.69
N GLY A 536 -15.44 -34.72 -19.84
CA GLY A 536 -14.43 -34.37 -18.84
C GLY A 536 -14.97 -33.83 -17.51
N PHE A 537 -16.20 -33.33 -17.47
CA PHE A 537 -16.79 -32.78 -16.24
C PHE A 537 -17.21 -33.91 -15.28
N LEU A 538 -18.01 -34.88 -15.75
CA LEU A 538 -18.58 -35.92 -14.88
C LEU A 538 -17.51 -36.88 -14.31
N VAL A 539 -16.39 -37.06 -15.02
CA VAL A 539 -15.22 -37.79 -14.52
C VAL A 539 -14.69 -37.18 -13.20
N ARG A 540 -14.72 -35.85 -13.04
CA ARG A 540 -14.30 -35.15 -11.81
C ARG A 540 -15.19 -35.50 -10.60
N PHE A 541 -16.41 -35.95 -10.86
CA PHE A 541 -17.39 -36.38 -9.86
C PHE A 541 -17.43 -37.90 -9.69
N GLY A 542 -16.52 -38.64 -10.35
CA GLY A 542 -16.38 -40.09 -10.18
C GLY A 542 -17.27 -40.93 -11.10
N TYR A 543 -17.87 -40.32 -12.13
CA TYR A 543 -18.64 -41.04 -13.15
C TYR A 543 -17.73 -41.63 -14.22
N ASP A 544 -18.20 -42.70 -14.86
CA ASP A 544 -17.49 -43.32 -15.98
C ASP A 544 -17.44 -42.38 -17.19
N GLY A 545 -16.36 -42.47 -17.97
CA GLY A 545 -16.13 -41.63 -19.13
C GLY A 545 -17.17 -41.82 -20.23
N SER A 546 -17.98 -42.87 -20.24
CA SER A 546 -19.06 -43.00 -21.23
C SER A 546 -20.31 -42.20 -20.89
N ILE A 547 -20.43 -41.67 -19.67
CA ILE A 547 -21.62 -40.98 -19.19
C ILE A 547 -21.48 -39.49 -19.48
N THR A 548 -22.44 -38.94 -20.23
CA THR A 548 -22.52 -37.51 -20.53
C THR A 548 -23.80 -36.87 -20.00
N SER A 549 -24.69 -37.64 -19.38
CA SER A 549 -25.93 -37.14 -18.79
C SER A 549 -26.22 -37.75 -17.41
N ILE A 550 -26.79 -36.94 -16.52
CA ILE A 550 -27.25 -37.34 -15.19
C ILE A 550 -28.67 -36.83 -14.94
N THR A 551 -29.45 -37.56 -14.18
CA THR A 551 -30.80 -37.16 -13.81
C THR A 551 -30.79 -36.03 -12.79
N ARG A 552 -31.92 -35.31 -12.67
CA ARG A 552 -32.09 -34.29 -11.64
C ARG A 552 -31.87 -34.81 -10.21
N ASP A 553 -32.34 -36.02 -9.92
CA ASP A 553 -32.17 -36.64 -8.59
C ASP A 553 -30.72 -36.97 -8.28
N GLU A 554 -29.92 -37.36 -9.29
CA GLU A 554 -28.49 -37.60 -9.13
C GLU A 554 -27.73 -36.30 -8.87
N MET A 555 -28.09 -35.22 -9.58
CA MET A 555 -27.53 -33.89 -9.33
C MET A 555 -27.80 -33.43 -7.89
N ASP A 556 -29.04 -33.60 -7.40
CA ASP A 556 -29.42 -33.26 -6.03
C ASP A 556 -28.58 -34.02 -4.99
N ARG A 557 -28.21 -35.28 -5.24
CA ARG A 557 -27.36 -36.07 -4.32
C ARG A 557 -25.92 -35.56 -4.25
N MET A 558 -25.46 -34.84 -5.26
CA MET A 558 -24.13 -34.23 -5.25
C MET A 558 -24.09 -32.93 -4.44
N VAL A 559 -25.24 -32.28 -4.23
CA VAL A 559 -25.31 -31.01 -3.51
C VAL A 559 -25.24 -31.22 -2.00
N TYR A 560 -24.54 -30.31 -1.31
CA TYR A 560 -24.51 -30.31 0.14
C TYR A 560 -25.92 -30.10 0.73
N PRO A 561 -26.32 -30.85 1.79
CA PRO A 561 -27.72 -30.88 2.25
C PRO A 561 -28.32 -29.51 2.61
N GLU A 562 -27.54 -28.59 3.17
CA GLU A 562 -28.01 -27.23 3.53
C GLU A 562 -28.30 -26.35 2.30
N ASP A 563 -27.53 -26.54 1.22
CA ASP A 563 -27.61 -25.69 0.02
C ASP A 563 -28.74 -26.16 -0.93
N LEU A 564 -29.18 -27.41 -0.78
CA LEU A 564 -30.15 -28.08 -1.65
C LEU A 564 -31.52 -27.41 -1.66
N LYS A 565 -31.98 -26.89 -0.51
CA LYS A 565 -33.30 -26.25 -0.39
C LYS A 565 -33.36 -24.96 -1.21
N GLU A 566 -32.32 -24.14 -1.15
CA GLU A 566 -32.24 -22.87 -1.89
C GLU A 566 -32.05 -23.13 -3.39
N MET A 567 -31.19 -24.10 -3.73
CA MET A 567 -30.93 -24.50 -5.12
C MET A 567 -32.22 -24.96 -5.82
N ARG A 568 -33.01 -25.86 -5.21
CA ARG A 568 -34.27 -26.35 -5.79
C ARG A 568 -35.25 -25.22 -6.09
N ILE A 569 -35.44 -24.30 -5.14
CA ILE A 569 -36.37 -23.17 -5.29
C ILE A 569 -35.99 -22.30 -6.49
N LEU A 570 -34.70 -22.00 -6.65
CA LEU A 570 -34.25 -21.14 -7.75
C LEU A 570 -34.28 -21.86 -9.10
N PHE A 571 -33.93 -23.15 -9.12
CA PHE A 571 -33.99 -23.96 -10.32
C PHE A 571 -35.44 -24.13 -10.82
N ASP A 572 -36.39 -24.39 -9.91
CA ASP A 572 -37.82 -24.50 -10.25
C ASP A 572 -38.40 -23.18 -10.80
N LYS A 573 -37.94 -22.03 -10.31
CA LYS A 573 -38.32 -20.72 -10.89
C LYS A 573 -37.79 -20.52 -12.30
N THR A 574 -36.58 -21.02 -12.57
CA THR A 574 -35.96 -20.96 -13.90
C THR A 574 -36.73 -21.85 -14.88
N LEU A 575 -37.12 -23.07 -14.45
CA LEU A 575 -38.00 -23.97 -15.21
C LEU A 575 -39.38 -23.36 -15.49
N ALA A 576 -39.92 -22.56 -14.57
CA ALA A 576 -41.19 -21.86 -14.77
C ALA A 576 -41.10 -20.63 -15.67
N GLY A 577 -39.93 -20.33 -16.27
CA GLY A 577 -39.72 -19.19 -17.15
C GLY A 577 -39.77 -17.82 -16.45
N LYS A 578 -39.73 -17.79 -15.10
CA LYS A 578 -39.84 -16.55 -14.31
C LYS A 578 -38.53 -15.78 -14.18
N GLU A 579 -37.41 -16.47 -14.35
CA GLU A 579 -36.07 -15.88 -14.36
C GLU A 579 -35.32 -16.35 -15.61
N THR A 580 -34.82 -15.39 -16.39
CA THR A 580 -34.14 -15.65 -17.67
C THR A 580 -32.65 -15.89 -17.51
N ASN A 581 -32.03 -15.35 -16.46
CA ASN A 581 -30.62 -15.53 -16.11
C ASN A 581 -30.47 -15.77 -14.60
N THR A 582 -29.84 -16.87 -14.22
CA THR A 582 -29.64 -17.26 -12.81
C THR A 582 -28.17 -17.55 -12.52
N ARG A 583 -27.73 -17.18 -11.30
CA ARG A 583 -26.40 -17.47 -10.77
C ARG A 583 -26.55 -18.17 -9.42
N LEU A 584 -25.99 -19.36 -9.31
CA LEU A 584 -26.11 -20.24 -8.15
C LEU A 584 -24.73 -20.65 -7.65
N ASN A 585 -24.49 -20.49 -6.35
CA ASN A 585 -23.27 -20.93 -5.70
C ASN A 585 -23.64 -21.95 -4.64
N PHE A 586 -23.10 -23.17 -4.75
CA PHE A 586 -23.39 -24.24 -3.80
C PHE A 586 -22.23 -25.23 -3.75
N ARG A 587 -22.17 -25.99 -2.67
CA ARG A 587 -21.17 -27.02 -2.47
C ARG A 587 -21.59 -28.30 -3.18
N GLN A 588 -20.70 -28.85 -3.99
CA GLN A 588 -20.88 -30.15 -4.64
C GLN A 588 -19.81 -31.15 -4.23
N ARG A 589 -20.22 -32.40 -4.13
CA ARG A 589 -19.39 -33.51 -3.70
C ARG A 589 -18.52 -34.02 -4.85
N ASN A 590 -17.20 -34.00 -4.70
CA ASN A 590 -16.24 -34.52 -5.67
C ASN A 590 -16.11 -36.06 -5.60
N ALA A 591 -15.32 -36.64 -6.51
CA ALA A 591 -15.04 -38.09 -6.55
C ALA A 591 -14.46 -38.66 -5.24
N ASN A 592 -13.71 -37.86 -4.47
CA ASN A 592 -13.11 -38.27 -3.20
C ASN A 592 -14.10 -38.17 -2.02
N GLY A 593 -15.31 -37.68 -2.27
CA GLY A 593 -16.37 -37.52 -1.27
C GLY A 593 -16.31 -36.20 -0.50
N GLU A 594 -15.38 -35.31 -0.81
CA GLU A 594 -15.26 -33.97 -0.22
C GLU A 594 -16.15 -32.97 -0.97
N TYR A 595 -16.49 -31.85 -0.31
CA TYR A 595 -17.32 -30.81 -0.92
C TYR A 595 -16.48 -29.63 -1.42
N GLU A 596 -16.72 -29.23 -2.66
CA GLU A 596 -16.09 -28.10 -3.32
C GLU A 596 -17.15 -27.04 -3.67
N TRP A 597 -16.81 -25.75 -3.58
CA TRP A 597 -17.71 -24.70 -4.02
C TRP A 597 -17.75 -24.57 -5.54
N TRP A 598 -18.96 -24.61 -6.10
CA TRP A 598 -19.21 -24.43 -7.52
C TRP A 598 -20.17 -23.28 -7.78
N GLU A 599 -19.93 -22.61 -8.90
CA GLU A 599 -20.80 -21.57 -9.45
C GLU A 599 -21.43 -22.05 -10.75
N TYR A 600 -22.76 -21.98 -10.83
CA TYR A 600 -23.56 -22.30 -12.01
C TYR A 600 -24.23 -21.02 -12.53
N ARG A 601 -24.09 -20.79 -13.83
CA ARG A 601 -24.76 -19.70 -14.55
C ARG A 601 -25.62 -20.30 -15.64
N SER A 602 -26.90 -19.94 -15.69
CA SER A 602 -27.86 -20.46 -16.67
C SER A 602 -28.55 -19.34 -17.43
N SER A 603 -28.93 -19.65 -18.67
CA SER A 603 -29.81 -18.88 -19.53
C SER A 603 -30.82 -19.80 -20.21
N VAL A 604 -32.05 -19.31 -20.38
CA VAL A 604 -33.18 -20.10 -20.89
C VAL A 604 -33.38 -19.86 -22.39
N ILE A 605 -33.53 -20.93 -23.16
CA ILE A 605 -33.96 -20.87 -24.57
C ILE A 605 -35.45 -21.20 -24.66
N SER A 606 -36.25 -20.20 -25.07
CA SER A 606 -37.67 -20.38 -25.38
C SER A 606 -37.85 -21.18 -26.68
N GLY A 607 -38.82 -22.08 -26.69
CA GLY A 607 -39.25 -22.90 -27.82
C GLY A 607 -40.24 -22.21 -28.75
N LEU A 608 -41.15 -23.00 -29.35
CA LEU A 608 -42.09 -22.58 -30.39
C LEU A 608 -43.04 -21.46 -29.96
N THR A 609 -43.29 -21.31 -28.66
CA THR A 609 -44.08 -20.22 -28.07
C THR A 609 -43.30 -19.58 -26.90
N ARG A 610 -43.67 -18.35 -26.54
CA ARG A 610 -43.01 -17.59 -25.45
C ARG A 610 -43.11 -18.28 -24.07
N ASP A 611 -44.05 -19.21 -23.91
CA ASP A 611 -44.32 -19.96 -22.68
C ASP A 611 -43.87 -21.44 -22.75
N SER A 612 -43.36 -21.91 -23.89
CA SER A 612 -42.81 -23.25 -24.05
C SER A 612 -41.30 -23.17 -23.93
N LEU A 613 -40.70 -23.75 -22.89
CA LEU A 613 -39.24 -23.90 -22.81
C LEU A 613 -38.78 -25.00 -23.78
N TYR A 614 -37.72 -24.71 -24.54
CA TYR A 614 -37.06 -25.73 -25.37
C TYR A 614 -35.85 -26.34 -24.63
N ASN A 615 -35.03 -25.50 -23.98
CA ASN A 615 -33.81 -25.96 -23.35
C ASN A 615 -33.26 -24.94 -22.34
N ILE A 616 -32.51 -25.39 -21.34
CA ILE A 616 -31.71 -24.51 -20.48
C ILE A 616 -30.24 -24.77 -20.78
N LEU A 617 -29.48 -23.70 -21.03
CA LEU A 617 -28.03 -23.79 -21.25
C LEU A 617 -27.31 -22.98 -20.18
N GLY A 618 -26.13 -23.44 -19.80
CA GLY A 618 -25.34 -22.75 -18.81
C GLY A 618 -23.86 -23.10 -18.87
N VAL A 619 -23.12 -22.47 -17.97
CA VAL A 619 -21.73 -22.79 -17.67
C VAL A 619 -21.56 -22.97 -16.17
N CYS A 620 -20.62 -23.81 -15.76
CA CYS A 620 -20.25 -23.99 -14.36
C CYS A 620 -18.75 -23.98 -14.17
N GLN A 621 -18.30 -23.49 -13.02
CA GLN A 621 -16.88 -23.40 -12.65
C GLN A 621 -16.68 -23.57 -11.14
N SER A 622 -15.51 -24.09 -10.74
CA SER A 622 -15.15 -24.13 -9.32
C SER A 622 -14.75 -22.74 -8.83
N ILE A 623 -15.23 -22.36 -7.65
CA ILE A 623 -14.88 -21.13 -6.94
C ILE A 623 -14.14 -21.39 -5.62
N GLN A 624 -13.68 -22.62 -5.39
CA GLN A 624 -13.02 -23.04 -4.16
C GLN A 624 -11.77 -22.21 -3.83
N ARG A 625 -10.96 -21.90 -4.85
CA ARG A 625 -9.75 -21.05 -4.70
C ARG A 625 -10.09 -19.66 -4.20
N TYR A 626 -11.18 -19.07 -4.68
CA TYR A 626 -11.65 -17.76 -4.22
C TYR A 626 -12.10 -17.80 -2.76
N LYS A 627 -12.81 -18.86 -2.36
CA LYS A 627 -13.28 -19.05 -0.98
C LYS A 627 -12.13 -19.27 0.01
N THR A 628 -11.12 -20.02 -0.39
CA THR A 628 -9.93 -20.26 0.44
C THR A 628 -9.14 -18.96 0.65
N ALA A 629 -8.90 -18.20 -0.43
CA ALA A 629 -8.20 -16.92 -0.33
C ALA A 629 -8.99 -15.88 0.50
N GLU A 630 -10.32 -15.85 0.41
CA GLU A 630 -11.18 -14.99 1.23
C GLU A 630 -11.02 -15.31 2.73
N GLN A 631 -10.98 -16.59 3.09
CA GLN A 631 -10.80 -17.04 4.47
C GLN A 631 -9.40 -16.72 5.00
N GLU A 632 -8.34 -17.01 4.24
CA GLU A 632 -6.96 -16.67 4.61
C GLU A 632 -6.79 -15.16 4.83
N MET A 633 -7.37 -14.33 3.97
CA MET A 633 -7.36 -12.87 4.14
C MET A 633 -8.09 -12.43 5.43
N ARG A 634 -9.19 -13.09 5.77
CA ARG A 634 -9.95 -12.80 6.99
C ARG A 634 -9.14 -13.14 8.25
N GLU A 635 -8.51 -14.31 8.27
CA GLU A 635 -7.66 -14.75 9.38
C GLU A 635 -6.43 -13.84 9.55
N ALA A 636 -5.78 -13.47 8.44
CA ALA A 636 -4.65 -12.54 8.47
C ALA A 636 -5.06 -11.16 9.01
N ARG A 637 -6.23 -10.65 8.60
CA ARG A 637 -6.79 -9.39 9.12
C ARG A 637 -7.06 -9.48 10.61
N ASP A 638 -7.70 -10.55 11.06
CA ASP A 638 -8.08 -10.70 12.47
C ASP A 638 -6.82 -10.82 13.36
N LYS A 639 -5.77 -11.51 12.89
CA LYS A 639 -4.45 -11.55 13.54
C LYS A 639 -3.80 -10.17 13.60
N ALA A 640 -3.86 -9.39 12.52
CA ALA A 640 -3.34 -8.03 12.48
C ALA A 640 -4.08 -7.09 13.46
N LEU A 641 -5.40 -7.19 13.54
CA LEU A 641 -6.23 -6.42 14.48
C LEU A 641 -5.92 -6.77 15.94
N GLN A 642 -5.71 -8.05 16.25
CA GLN A 642 -5.29 -8.47 17.60
C GLN A 642 -3.91 -7.91 17.96
N ALA A 643 -2.95 -7.95 17.04
CA ALA A 643 -1.62 -7.38 17.25
C ALA A 643 -1.67 -5.86 17.46
N ASP A 644 -2.48 -5.14 16.68
CA ASP A 644 -2.66 -3.69 16.81
C ASP A 644 -3.32 -3.29 18.15
N LYS A 645 -4.32 -4.07 18.59
CA LYS A 645 -4.96 -3.88 19.89
C LYS A 645 -3.98 -4.09 21.05
N LEU A 646 -3.16 -5.15 20.99
CA LEU A 646 -2.12 -5.41 21.98
C LEU A 646 -1.06 -4.29 21.99
N LYS A 647 -0.64 -3.81 20.81
CA LYS A 647 0.29 -2.68 20.67
C LYS A 647 -0.27 -1.37 21.23
N SER A 648 -1.55 -1.10 21.01
CA SER A 648 -2.22 0.09 21.55
C SER A 648 -2.35 0.02 23.07
N ALA A 649 -2.72 -1.15 23.62
CA ALA A 649 -2.75 -1.38 25.07
C ALA A 649 -1.35 -1.25 25.70
N PHE A 650 -0.31 -1.75 25.02
CA PHE A 650 1.10 -1.58 25.41
C PHE A 650 1.46 -0.10 25.56
N LEU A 651 1.22 0.72 24.53
CA LEU A 651 1.59 2.15 24.55
C LEU A 651 0.82 2.93 25.63
N ALA A 652 -0.45 2.60 25.83
CA ALA A 652 -1.29 3.23 26.86
C ALA A 652 -0.78 2.92 28.28
N ASN A 653 -0.48 1.65 28.57
CA ASN A 653 0.03 1.22 29.87
C ASN A 653 1.43 1.79 30.15
N MET A 654 2.32 1.81 29.15
CA MET A 654 3.64 2.43 29.29
C MET A 654 3.55 3.93 29.55
N SER A 655 2.66 4.63 28.85
CA SER A 655 2.44 6.05 29.09
C SER A 655 1.98 6.33 30.53
N HIS A 656 1.15 5.46 31.11
CA HIS A 656 0.70 5.58 32.48
C HIS A 656 1.83 5.31 33.48
N GLU A 657 2.56 4.20 33.33
CA GLU A 657 3.66 3.81 34.23
C GLU A 657 4.86 4.75 34.17
N ILE A 658 5.07 5.47 33.05
CA ILE A 658 6.08 6.54 32.94
C ILE A 658 5.58 7.83 33.61
N ARG A 659 4.31 8.20 33.42
CA ARG A 659 3.75 9.46 33.91
C ARG A 659 3.70 9.52 35.44
N THR A 660 3.37 8.42 36.11
CA THR A 660 3.26 8.38 37.58
C THR A 660 4.55 8.77 38.31
N PRO A 661 5.71 8.14 38.07
CA PRO A 661 6.97 8.55 38.71
C PRO A 661 7.43 9.92 38.21
N LEU A 662 7.22 10.28 36.95
CA LEU A 662 7.59 11.58 36.41
C LEU A 662 6.83 12.72 37.09
N ASN A 663 5.52 12.59 37.27
CA ASN A 663 4.70 13.60 37.95
C ASN A 663 5.08 13.72 39.44
N ALA A 664 5.46 12.62 40.09
CA ALA A 664 5.99 12.67 41.45
C ALA A 664 7.33 13.43 41.50
N ILE A 665 8.25 13.16 40.56
CA ILE A 665 9.55 13.87 40.48
C ILE A 665 9.32 15.37 40.29
N VAL A 666 8.48 15.77 39.32
CA VAL A 666 8.18 17.18 39.05
C VAL A 666 7.51 17.82 40.27
N GLY A 667 6.46 17.20 40.82
CA GLY A 667 5.73 17.77 41.96
C GLY A 667 6.59 17.95 43.22
N PHE A 668 7.43 16.97 43.58
CA PHE A 668 8.35 17.13 44.71
C PHE A 668 9.51 18.10 44.40
N SER A 669 9.93 18.22 43.14
CA SER A 669 10.93 19.22 42.73
C SER A 669 10.39 20.63 42.80
N ASP A 670 9.11 20.83 42.42
CA ASP A 670 8.43 22.13 42.55
C ASP A 670 8.28 22.53 44.02
N LEU A 671 7.98 21.59 44.92
CA LEU A 671 7.95 21.87 46.37
C LEU A 671 9.33 22.26 46.93
N LEU A 672 10.42 21.75 46.34
CA LEU A 672 11.79 22.15 46.70
C LEU A 672 12.19 23.53 46.14
N SER A 673 11.39 24.14 45.26
CA SER A 673 11.65 25.49 44.75
C SER A 673 11.40 26.59 45.80
N ASP A 674 10.59 26.30 46.82
CA ASP A 674 10.37 27.15 47.99
C ASP A 674 10.52 26.35 49.30
N THR A 675 11.73 26.36 49.85
CA THR A 675 12.06 25.61 51.07
C THR A 675 11.67 26.33 52.36
N SER A 676 11.07 27.52 52.29
CA SER A 676 10.82 28.37 53.47
C SER A 676 9.72 27.83 54.40
N GLY A 677 8.85 26.95 53.89
CA GLY A 677 7.72 26.36 54.62
C GLY A 677 7.94 24.92 55.13
N PHE A 678 9.14 24.35 54.97
CA PHE A 678 9.39 22.92 55.25
C PHE A 678 10.55 22.72 56.22
N THR A 679 10.48 21.66 57.00
CA THR A 679 11.56 21.19 57.88
C THR A 679 12.66 20.48 57.08
N GLU A 680 13.87 20.39 57.64
CA GLU A 680 14.98 19.65 57.01
C GLU A 680 14.63 18.16 56.79
N GLU A 681 13.83 17.57 57.69
CA GLU A 681 13.35 16.19 57.59
C GLU A 681 12.40 15.99 56.39
N GLU A 682 11.48 16.93 56.17
CA GLU A 682 10.56 16.91 55.03
C GLU A 682 11.30 17.10 53.69
N ILE A 683 12.29 18.00 53.66
CA ILE A 683 13.16 18.21 52.48
C ILE A 683 13.94 16.92 52.16
N ALA A 684 14.52 16.27 53.17
CA ALA A 684 15.20 14.99 52.98
C ALA A 684 14.25 13.91 52.45
N GLN A 685 13.00 13.90 52.90
CA GLN A 685 11.98 12.97 52.42
C GLN A 685 11.55 13.25 50.97
N PHE A 686 11.46 14.52 50.56
CA PHE A 686 11.20 14.89 49.16
C PHE A 686 12.34 14.43 48.24
N ILE A 687 13.59 14.69 48.63
CA ILE A 687 14.79 14.25 47.89
C ILE A 687 14.82 12.72 47.79
N ALA A 688 14.55 12.00 48.89
CA ALA A 688 14.48 10.54 48.89
C ALA A 688 13.39 10.02 47.94
N THR A 689 12.23 10.70 47.91
CA THR A 689 11.11 10.35 47.02
C THR A 689 11.44 10.60 45.56
N ILE A 690 12.10 11.72 45.22
CA ILE A 690 12.59 12.02 43.88
C ILE A 690 13.55 10.94 43.41
N ASN A 691 14.60 10.64 44.20
CA ASN A 691 15.61 9.65 43.85
C ASN A 691 15.01 8.24 43.67
N LYS A 692 14.06 7.85 44.52
CA LYS A 692 13.32 6.59 44.37
C LYS A 692 12.56 6.54 43.04
N ASN A 693 11.83 7.60 42.68
CA ASN A 693 11.06 7.64 41.43
C ASN A 693 11.97 7.72 40.19
N CYS A 694 13.12 8.39 40.26
CA CYS A 694 14.13 8.37 39.19
C CYS A 694 14.67 6.95 38.96
N GLY A 695 14.98 6.22 40.03
CA GLY A 695 15.40 4.82 39.95
C GLY A 695 14.35 3.91 39.32
N LEU A 696 13.07 4.07 39.72
CA LEU A 696 11.94 3.33 39.13
C LEU A 696 11.79 3.62 37.62
N LEU A 697 11.91 4.89 37.21
CA LEU A 697 11.80 5.28 35.80
C LEU A 697 12.95 4.71 34.96
N LEU A 698 14.18 4.74 35.47
CA LEU A 698 15.33 4.14 34.79
C LEU A 698 15.18 2.63 34.61
N ALA A 699 14.71 1.92 35.64
CA ALA A 699 14.42 0.50 35.55
C ALA A 699 13.35 0.22 34.47
N LEU A 700 12.27 1.02 34.44
CA LEU A 700 11.21 0.90 33.44
C LEU A 700 11.71 1.11 32.02
N ILE A 701 12.54 2.14 31.79
CA ILE A 701 13.11 2.41 30.46
C ILE A 701 14.01 1.26 30.01
N ASN A 702 14.84 0.72 30.91
CA ASN A 702 15.70 -0.42 30.60
C ASN A 702 14.88 -1.67 30.25
N ASP A 703 13.82 -1.96 31.01
CA ASP A 703 12.91 -3.08 30.72
C ASP A 703 12.24 -2.93 29.33
N ILE A 704 11.84 -1.72 28.95
CA ILE A 704 11.28 -1.42 27.62
C ILE A 704 12.32 -1.63 26.51
N LEU A 705 13.56 -1.18 26.73
CA LEU A 705 14.65 -1.35 25.76
C LEU A 705 15.01 -2.82 25.58
N ASP A 706 15.09 -3.59 26.67
CA ASP A 706 15.33 -5.03 26.59
C ASP A 706 14.17 -5.75 25.87
N LEU A 707 12.91 -5.40 26.17
CA LEU A 707 11.76 -5.94 25.44
C LEU A 707 11.81 -5.60 23.94
N SER A 708 12.16 -4.36 23.59
CA SER A 708 12.28 -3.93 22.19
C SER A 708 13.39 -4.69 21.45
N ARG A 709 14.53 -4.93 22.11
CA ARG A 709 15.62 -5.76 21.56
C ARG A 709 15.22 -7.22 21.41
N ILE A 710 14.42 -7.75 22.34
CA ILE A 710 13.86 -9.09 22.27
C ILE A 710 12.92 -9.23 21.05
N GLU A 711 11.97 -8.31 20.88
CA GLU A 711 10.97 -8.37 19.79
C GLU A 711 11.59 -8.17 18.40
N SER A 712 12.58 -7.29 18.28
CA SER A 712 13.32 -7.08 17.04
C SER A 712 14.32 -8.20 16.73
N GLY A 713 14.51 -9.14 17.65
CA GLY A 713 15.51 -10.20 17.51
C GLY A 713 16.95 -9.73 17.69
N THR A 714 17.19 -8.46 17.98
CA THR A 714 18.51 -7.81 18.06
C THR A 714 19.21 -7.98 19.40
N MET A 715 18.60 -8.69 20.36
CA MET A 715 19.24 -9.03 21.62
C MET A 715 20.39 -10.02 21.38
N GLU A 716 21.62 -9.49 21.40
CA GLU A 716 22.85 -10.27 21.31
C GLU A 716 23.16 -10.97 22.66
N PHE A 717 23.58 -12.23 22.58
CA PHE A 717 24.03 -13.04 23.70
C PHE A 717 25.52 -13.33 23.52
N MET A 718 26.31 -13.09 24.55
CA MET A 718 27.74 -13.37 24.55
C MET A 718 28.00 -14.60 25.43
N PHE A 719 28.09 -15.76 24.80
CA PHE A 719 28.35 -17.01 25.49
C PHE A 719 29.83 -17.16 25.83
N ALA A 720 30.14 -17.31 27.11
CA ALA A 720 31.47 -17.65 27.58
C ALA A 720 31.40 -18.58 28.80
N ASN A 721 32.53 -19.20 29.13
CA ASN A 721 32.61 -20.10 30.28
C ASN A 721 32.72 -19.29 31.58
N HIS A 722 31.73 -19.40 32.46
CA HIS A 722 31.59 -18.61 33.68
C HIS A 722 31.48 -19.47 34.94
N ASN A 723 32.08 -18.98 36.04
CA ASN A 723 31.98 -19.61 37.37
C ASN A 723 30.67 -19.17 38.05
N LEU A 724 29.72 -20.10 38.18
CA LEU A 724 28.40 -19.82 38.74
C LEU A 724 28.43 -19.39 40.22
N PRO A 725 29.19 -20.07 41.12
CA PRO A 725 29.34 -19.62 42.50
C PRO A 725 29.82 -18.16 42.63
N LEU A 726 30.77 -17.74 41.79
CA LEU A 726 31.28 -16.36 41.80
C LEU A 726 30.22 -15.36 41.35
N LEU A 727 29.42 -15.69 40.32
CA LEU A 727 28.29 -14.85 39.88
C LEU A 727 27.27 -14.68 41.03
N LEU A 728 26.85 -15.78 41.67
CA LEU A 728 25.83 -15.72 42.71
C LEU A 728 26.32 -14.99 43.96
N LYS A 729 27.61 -15.12 44.30
CA LYS A 729 28.24 -14.33 45.37
C LYS A 729 28.26 -12.84 45.05
N THR A 730 28.57 -12.48 43.80
CA THR A 730 28.53 -11.08 43.34
C THR A 730 27.11 -10.50 43.41
N VAL A 731 26.11 -11.30 43.07
CA VAL A 731 24.69 -10.93 43.23
C VAL A 731 24.33 -10.77 44.70
N HIS A 732 24.73 -11.71 45.55
CA HIS A 732 24.47 -11.66 47.00
C HIS A 732 25.01 -10.36 47.61
N ASP A 733 26.27 -10.04 47.34
CA ASP A 733 26.94 -8.88 47.95
C ASP A 733 26.33 -7.56 47.50
N SER A 734 25.83 -7.48 46.26
CA SER A 734 25.14 -6.28 45.75
C SER A 734 23.70 -6.16 46.26
N GLN A 735 22.96 -7.27 46.34
CA GLN A 735 21.56 -7.30 46.74
C GLN A 735 21.35 -7.14 48.25
N ARG A 736 22.32 -7.58 49.08
CA ARG A 736 22.21 -7.48 50.56
C ARG A 736 21.97 -6.05 51.04
N LEU A 737 22.52 -5.04 50.34
CA LEU A 737 22.37 -3.63 50.69
C LEU A 737 20.98 -3.06 50.36
N ASN A 738 20.23 -3.72 49.48
CA ASN A 738 18.92 -3.28 48.99
C ASN A 738 17.76 -4.06 49.63
N MET A 739 18.03 -4.95 50.59
CA MET A 739 16.99 -5.75 51.23
C MET A 739 16.09 -4.90 52.13
N PRO A 740 14.77 -5.19 52.18
CA PRO A 740 13.86 -4.53 53.11
C PRO A 740 14.29 -4.73 54.57
N PRO A 741 13.96 -3.78 55.47
CA PRO A 741 14.19 -3.96 56.89
C PRO A 741 13.48 -5.22 57.39
N ARG A 742 14.18 -6.09 58.13
CA ARG A 742 13.66 -7.37 58.69
C ARG A 742 13.50 -8.52 57.67
N VAL A 743 14.14 -8.42 56.50
CA VAL A 743 14.26 -9.54 55.55
C VAL A 743 15.72 -9.97 55.44
N GLU A 744 16.00 -11.25 55.70
CA GLU A 744 17.33 -11.82 55.57
C GLU A 744 17.55 -12.38 54.16
N LEU A 745 18.65 -12.02 53.50
CA LEU A 745 19.06 -12.62 52.22
C LEU A 745 20.05 -13.75 52.49
N VAL A 746 19.68 -14.97 52.10
CA VAL A 746 20.47 -16.19 52.33
C VAL A 746 20.93 -16.76 51.00
N LEU A 747 22.24 -16.92 50.83
CA LEU A 747 22.82 -17.60 49.69
C LEU A 747 23.07 -19.08 50.03
N ARG A 748 22.42 -19.99 49.31
CA ARG A 748 22.57 -21.45 49.47
C ARG A 748 23.22 -22.06 48.23
N MET A 749 24.35 -22.72 48.39
CA MET A 749 25.05 -23.40 47.29
C MET A 749 25.61 -24.74 47.79
N PRO A 750 25.79 -25.75 46.93
CA PRO A 750 26.46 -27.00 47.29
C PRO A 750 27.92 -26.73 47.67
N ASP A 751 28.50 -27.57 48.53
CA ASP A 751 29.88 -27.43 49.04
C ASP A 751 30.97 -27.57 47.93
N ASN A 752 30.58 -27.93 46.71
CA ASN A 752 31.49 -28.07 45.58
C ASN A 752 31.75 -26.72 44.90
N GLU A 753 32.92 -26.13 45.13
CA GLU A 753 33.25 -24.73 44.76
C GLU A 753 33.40 -24.44 43.25
N LYS A 754 33.28 -25.45 42.36
CA LYS A 754 33.64 -25.32 40.95
C LYS A 754 32.56 -25.78 39.98
N LYS A 755 31.44 -25.04 39.91
CA LYS A 755 30.46 -25.18 38.82
C LYS A 755 30.69 -24.13 37.74
N TYR A 756 30.88 -24.60 36.52
CA TYR A 756 31.08 -23.77 35.33
C TYR A 756 29.94 -23.96 34.33
N LEU A 757 29.49 -22.86 33.73
CA LEU A 757 28.44 -22.83 32.71
C LEU A 757 28.94 -22.05 31.50
N VAL A 758 28.69 -22.55 30.28
CA VAL A 758 28.84 -21.75 29.05
C VAL A 758 27.52 -21.01 28.82
N THR A 759 27.47 -19.76 29.23
CA THR A 759 26.26 -18.93 29.26
C THR A 759 26.61 -17.46 29.04
N ASP A 760 25.61 -16.59 28.93
CA ASP A 760 25.80 -15.15 29.07
C ASP A 760 25.67 -14.74 30.54
N ASN A 761 26.78 -14.30 31.14
CA ASN A 761 26.85 -13.90 32.56
C ASN A 761 25.95 -12.70 32.87
N VAL A 762 25.87 -11.72 31.98
CA VAL A 762 25.11 -10.48 32.19
C VAL A 762 23.61 -10.79 32.17
N ARG A 763 23.16 -11.62 31.22
CA ARG A 763 21.75 -12.02 31.11
C ARG A 763 21.33 -12.97 32.22
N LEU A 764 22.19 -13.88 32.63
CA LEU A 764 21.90 -14.76 33.77
C LEU A 764 21.80 -13.94 35.06
N GLN A 765 22.71 -12.99 35.27
CA GLN A 765 22.66 -12.08 36.42
C GLN A 765 21.38 -11.23 36.42
N GLN A 766 20.94 -10.77 35.24
CA GLN A 766 19.68 -10.04 35.07
C GLN A 766 18.47 -10.87 35.53
N VAL A 767 18.41 -12.16 35.15
CA VAL A 767 17.33 -13.07 35.58
C VAL A 767 17.32 -13.20 37.10
N VAL A 768 18.47 -13.49 37.72
CA VAL A 768 18.55 -13.68 39.18
C VAL A 768 18.19 -12.40 39.92
N ASN A 769 18.69 -11.24 39.49
CA ASN A 769 18.36 -9.94 40.08
C ASN A 769 16.85 -9.64 40.00
N ASN A 770 16.22 -9.91 38.86
CA ASN A 770 14.78 -9.68 38.69
C ASN A 770 13.94 -10.58 39.61
N LEU A 771 14.33 -11.84 39.79
CA LEU A 771 13.66 -12.76 40.71
C LEU A 771 13.85 -12.34 42.18
N ILE A 772 15.05 -11.92 42.59
CA ILE A 772 15.32 -11.42 43.94
C ILE A 772 14.55 -10.13 44.21
N ASN A 773 14.53 -9.19 43.26
CA ASN A 773 13.77 -7.94 43.39
C ASN A 773 12.26 -8.22 43.53
N ASN A 774 11.76 -9.23 42.82
CA ASN A 774 10.37 -9.67 42.96
C ASN A 774 10.11 -10.24 44.36
N ALA A 775 10.97 -11.13 44.85
CA ALA A 775 10.90 -11.68 46.21
C ALA A 775 10.95 -10.58 47.29
N ALA A 776 11.87 -9.61 47.16
CA ALA A 776 12.02 -8.48 48.07
C ALA A 776 10.81 -7.56 48.10
N LYS A 777 10.13 -7.40 46.97
CA LYS A 777 8.90 -6.60 46.86
C LYS A 777 7.72 -7.22 47.61
N PHE A 778 7.67 -8.55 47.71
CA PHE A 778 6.51 -9.28 48.26
C PHE A 778 6.76 -9.93 49.64
N THR A 779 7.93 -9.68 50.24
CA THR A 779 8.30 -10.18 51.57
C THR A 779 8.49 -9.02 52.53
N SER A 780 7.58 -8.89 53.51
CA SER A 780 7.66 -7.85 54.54
C SER A 780 8.43 -8.27 55.80
N TYR A 781 8.50 -9.58 56.08
CA TYR A 781 9.20 -10.18 57.21
C TYR A 781 9.58 -11.63 56.85
N GLY A 782 10.79 -12.07 57.22
CA GLY A 782 11.27 -13.43 56.99
C GLY A 782 12.58 -13.47 56.21
N SER A 783 12.68 -14.36 55.21
CA SER A 783 13.92 -14.57 54.47
C SER A 783 13.69 -14.80 52.98
N ILE A 784 14.69 -14.41 52.18
CA ILE A 784 14.79 -14.73 50.77
C ILE A 784 16.01 -15.61 50.60
N THR A 785 15.81 -16.87 50.19
CA THR A 785 16.88 -17.83 49.93
C THR A 785 17.07 -17.96 48.43
N PHE A 786 18.30 -17.79 47.94
CA PHE A 786 18.60 -18.06 46.54
C PHE A 786 19.89 -18.85 46.38
N GLY A 787 20.03 -19.51 45.25
CA GLY A 787 21.08 -20.50 45.10
C GLY A 787 21.02 -21.29 43.82
N TYR A 788 21.81 -22.35 43.77
CA TYR A 788 21.70 -23.37 42.74
C TYR A 788 21.75 -24.77 43.33
N GLU A 789 21.16 -25.71 42.62
CA GLU A 789 21.12 -27.14 42.91
C GLU A 789 21.52 -27.88 41.63
N GLU A 790 22.16 -29.04 41.78
CA GLU A 790 22.37 -29.94 40.64
C GLU A 790 21.02 -30.53 40.21
N ASP A 791 20.79 -30.61 38.90
CA ASP A 791 19.61 -31.26 38.35
C ASP A 791 19.79 -32.79 38.41
N GLU A 792 18.69 -33.55 38.31
CA GLU A 792 18.75 -35.01 38.14
C GLU A 792 19.42 -35.39 36.81
N ASP A 793 19.33 -34.50 35.82
CA ASP A 793 20.06 -34.59 34.56
C ASP A 793 21.44 -33.90 34.68
N PRO A 794 22.57 -34.64 34.56
CA PRO A 794 23.92 -34.09 34.69
C PRO A 794 24.22 -32.92 33.75
N GLY A 795 23.48 -32.82 32.64
CA GLY A 795 23.62 -31.75 31.65
C GLY A 795 23.00 -30.40 32.06
N TYR A 796 22.25 -30.34 33.16
CA TYR A 796 21.48 -29.15 33.56
C TYR A 796 21.83 -28.66 34.97
N THR A 797 21.51 -27.40 35.24
CA THR A 797 21.64 -26.75 36.54
C THR A 797 20.34 -26.02 36.88
N ARG A 798 19.87 -26.18 38.12
CA ARG A 798 18.70 -25.47 38.64
C ARG A 798 19.15 -24.31 39.50
N ILE A 799 18.77 -23.09 39.13
CA ILE A 799 18.96 -21.88 39.92
C ILE A 799 17.61 -21.52 40.51
N PHE A 800 17.55 -21.20 41.80
CA PHE A 800 16.28 -20.90 42.47
C PHE A 800 16.34 -19.62 43.29
N VAL A 801 15.18 -18.99 43.44
CA VAL A 801 14.91 -17.90 44.36
C VAL A 801 13.62 -18.22 45.09
N GLU A 802 13.68 -18.30 46.41
CA GLU A 802 12.59 -18.67 47.31
C GLU A 802 12.37 -17.58 48.35
N ASP A 803 11.13 -17.16 48.52
CA ASP A 803 10.72 -16.15 49.49
C ASP A 803 9.65 -16.69 50.45
N THR A 804 9.56 -16.07 51.62
CA THR A 804 8.52 -16.36 52.65
C THR A 804 7.40 -15.31 52.63
N GLY A 805 7.14 -14.70 51.47
CA GLY A 805 6.21 -13.60 51.28
C GLY A 805 4.75 -14.02 51.16
N VAL A 806 3.93 -13.16 50.54
CA VAL A 806 2.47 -13.33 50.45
C VAL A 806 2.02 -14.51 49.56
N GLY A 807 2.89 -15.04 48.71
CA GLY A 807 2.56 -16.09 47.74
C GLY A 807 1.63 -15.63 46.61
N ILE A 808 1.31 -16.54 45.69
CA ILE A 808 0.54 -16.30 44.46
C ILE A 808 -0.62 -17.31 44.41
N SER A 809 -1.81 -16.87 44.01
CA SER A 809 -2.96 -17.75 43.79
C SER A 809 -2.79 -18.63 42.54
N GLU A 810 -3.51 -19.76 42.46
CA GLU A 810 -3.47 -20.64 41.27
C GLU A 810 -3.83 -19.91 39.97
N GLU A 811 -4.79 -18.97 40.03
CA GLU A 811 -5.15 -18.14 38.89
C GLU A 811 -4.02 -17.17 38.51
N GLY A 812 -3.39 -16.54 39.50
CA GLY A 812 -2.25 -15.64 39.29
C GLY A 812 -1.07 -16.34 38.62
N ILE A 813 -0.75 -17.57 39.05
CA ILE A 813 0.35 -18.38 38.48
C ILE A 813 0.22 -18.57 36.96
N ARG A 814 -1.01 -18.67 36.43
CA ARG A 814 -1.23 -18.84 34.98
C ARG A 814 -0.85 -17.61 34.16
N HIS A 815 -0.86 -16.44 34.78
CA HIS A 815 -0.72 -15.16 34.08
C HIS A 815 0.55 -14.39 34.47
N ILE A 816 1.31 -14.78 35.50
CA ILE A 816 2.47 -14.00 35.98
C ILE A 816 3.59 -13.78 34.95
N PHE A 817 3.68 -14.62 33.92
CA PHE A 817 4.65 -14.47 32.84
C PHE A 817 4.10 -13.68 31.65
N GLU A 818 2.79 -13.37 31.65
CA GLU A 818 2.22 -12.46 30.68
C GLU A 818 2.76 -11.04 30.89
N ARG A 819 2.99 -10.34 29.79
CA ARG A 819 3.53 -8.99 29.81
C ARG A 819 2.51 -8.04 30.45
N PHE A 820 2.99 -7.15 31.32
CA PHE A 820 2.19 -6.16 32.06
C PHE A 820 1.20 -6.76 33.07
N TYR A 821 1.22 -8.07 33.28
CA TYR A 821 0.37 -8.67 34.28
C TYR A 821 0.89 -8.34 35.68
N LYS A 822 -0.03 -7.90 36.54
CA LYS A 822 0.20 -7.64 37.96
C LYS A 822 -0.94 -8.29 38.73
N VAL A 823 -0.61 -9.04 39.78
CA VAL A 823 -1.63 -9.63 40.68
C VAL A 823 -2.41 -8.54 41.42
N ASP A 824 -1.75 -7.40 41.71
CA ASP A 824 -2.37 -6.22 42.29
C ASP A 824 -1.88 -4.96 41.54
N ASN A 825 -2.83 -4.18 40.99
CA ASN A 825 -2.56 -2.93 40.28
C ASN A 825 -1.93 -1.86 41.17
N PHE A 826 -2.05 -1.95 42.49
CA PHE A 826 -1.45 -1.01 43.43
C PHE A 826 0.03 -1.32 43.74
N THR A 827 0.55 -2.47 43.32
CA THR A 827 1.96 -2.82 43.56
C THR A 827 2.90 -2.21 42.52
N GLN A 828 3.99 -1.57 42.97
CA GLN A 828 4.92 -0.83 42.11
C GLN A 828 5.69 -1.72 41.10
N GLY A 829 5.81 -1.30 39.84
CA GLY A 829 6.62 -1.96 38.80
C GLY A 829 5.77 -2.45 37.63
N ALA A 830 6.29 -2.41 36.39
CA ALA A 830 5.50 -2.48 35.16
C ALA A 830 5.01 -3.87 34.70
N GLY A 831 5.24 -4.93 35.47
CA GLY A 831 4.83 -6.29 35.09
C GLY A 831 5.61 -6.85 33.88
N LEU A 832 6.81 -6.33 33.62
CA LEU A 832 7.67 -6.77 32.52
C LEU A 832 8.76 -7.77 32.95
N GLY A 833 9.27 -7.64 34.18
CA GLY A 833 10.45 -8.38 34.65
C GLY A 833 10.37 -9.89 34.49
N LEU A 834 9.23 -10.52 34.83
CA LEU A 834 9.06 -11.97 34.70
C LEU A 834 8.98 -12.44 33.24
N SER A 835 8.32 -11.68 32.37
CA SER A 835 8.27 -11.97 30.93
C SER A 835 9.64 -11.84 30.26
N ILE A 836 10.46 -10.89 30.72
CA ILE A 836 11.86 -10.72 30.29
C ILE A 836 12.68 -11.92 30.78
N CYS A 837 12.52 -12.34 32.04
CA CYS A 837 13.19 -13.54 32.57
C CYS A 837 12.85 -14.78 31.76
N GLN A 838 11.58 -15.01 31.43
CA GLN A 838 11.16 -16.14 30.61
C GLN A 838 11.86 -16.11 29.25
N THR A 839 11.85 -14.97 28.56
CA THR A 839 12.45 -14.86 27.22
C THR A 839 13.96 -15.06 27.25
N ILE A 840 14.66 -14.54 28.26
CA ILE A 840 16.10 -14.75 28.45
C ILE A 840 16.37 -16.24 28.68
N VAL A 841 15.62 -16.89 29.56
CA VAL A 841 15.80 -18.31 29.89
C VAL A 841 15.53 -19.20 28.68
N GLU A 842 14.49 -18.91 27.90
CA GLU A 842 14.19 -19.63 26.65
C GLU A 842 15.32 -19.47 25.61
N ARG A 843 15.90 -18.26 25.49
CA ARG A 843 17.07 -18.00 24.63
C ARG A 843 18.33 -18.74 25.10
N LEU A 844 18.48 -18.95 26.42
CA LEU A 844 19.51 -19.80 27.02
C LEU A 844 19.17 -21.30 26.93
N LYS A 845 18.15 -21.69 26.15
CA LYS A 845 17.66 -23.07 25.98
C LYS A 845 17.24 -23.73 27.31
N GLY A 846 16.82 -22.92 28.27
CA GLY A 846 16.33 -23.34 29.58
C GLY A 846 14.82 -23.20 29.74
N THR A 847 14.33 -23.50 30.94
CA THR A 847 12.94 -23.36 31.34
C THR A 847 12.83 -22.70 32.71
N ILE A 848 11.77 -21.93 32.94
CA ILE A 848 11.46 -21.29 34.22
C ILE A 848 10.13 -21.81 34.76
N PHE A 849 10.09 -22.15 36.05
CA PHE A 849 8.91 -22.66 36.75
C PHE A 849 8.68 -21.88 38.04
N VAL A 850 7.43 -21.89 38.51
CA VAL A 850 7.04 -21.28 39.78
C VAL A 850 6.25 -22.30 40.60
N THR A 851 6.51 -22.34 41.90
CA THR A 851 5.72 -23.05 42.90
C THR A 851 5.40 -22.07 44.01
N SER A 852 4.13 -21.85 44.32
CA SER A 852 3.71 -20.88 45.34
C SER A 852 2.44 -21.33 46.04
N GLU A 853 2.31 -20.96 47.31
CA GLU A 853 1.09 -21.10 48.08
C GLU A 853 0.81 -19.79 48.82
N VAL A 854 -0.43 -19.32 48.77
CA VAL A 854 -0.84 -18.05 49.39
C VAL A 854 -0.54 -18.09 50.89
N GLY A 855 0.22 -17.10 51.37
CA GLY A 855 0.64 -16.96 52.77
C GLY A 855 1.87 -17.79 53.18
N LYS A 856 2.44 -18.62 52.29
CA LYS A 856 3.68 -19.38 52.55
C LYS A 856 4.88 -18.92 51.72
N GLY A 857 4.64 -18.15 50.66
CA GLY A 857 5.67 -17.57 49.81
C GLY A 857 5.75 -18.17 48.41
N THR A 858 6.81 -17.83 47.68
CA THR A 858 6.98 -18.23 46.28
C THR A 858 8.39 -18.75 46.04
N ARG A 859 8.51 -19.83 45.26
CA ARG A 859 9.78 -20.33 44.74
C ARG A 859 9.77 -20.31 43.21
N PHE A 860 10.66 -19.51 42.63
CA PHE A 860 10.98 -19.54 41.21
C PHE A 860 12.18 -20.46 40.99
N THR A 861 12.10 -21.33 39.99
CA THR A 861 13.18 -22.25 39.62
C THR A 861 13.49 -22.11 38.13
N VAL A 862 14.72 -21.78 37.81
CA VAL A 862 15.27 -21.64 36.45
C VAL A 862 16.17 -22.83 36.18
N ARG A 863 15.81 -23.66 35.20
CA ARG A 863 16.57 -24.81 34.74
C ARG A 863 17.28 -24.46 33.43
N ILE A 864 18.61 -24.47 33.42
CA ILE A 864 19.43 -24.14 32.23
C ILE A 864 20.42 -25.27 31.94
N PRO A 865 20.76 -25.53 30.67
CA PRO A 865 21.83 -26.46 30.33
C PRO A 865 23.19 -25.91 30.77
N ASN A 866 24.15 -26.79 31.04
CA ASN A 866 25.53 -26.38 31.36
C ASN A 866 26.24 -25.75 30.14
N PHE A 867 25.69 -25.96 28.93
CA PHE A 867 26.16 -25.41 27.67
C PHE A 867 24.97 -24.82 26.88
N CYS A 868 24.89 -23.49 26.79
CA CYS A 868 23.73 -22.76 26.25
C CYS A 868 23.87 -22.34 24.76
N GLU A 869 25.02 -22.57 24.14
CA GLU A 869 25.32 -22.20 22.74
C GLU A 869 24.48 -23.00 21.73
#